data_AF-A0A3B9NX74-F1
#
_entry.id   AF-A0A3B9NX74-F1
#
_cell.length_a   1.000
_cell.length_b   1.000
_cell.length_c   1.000
_cell.angle_alpha   90.00
_cell.angle_beta   90.00
_cell.angle_gamma   90.00
#
_symmetry.space_group_name_H-M   'P 1'
#
loop_
_entity.id
_entity.type
_entity.pdbx_description
1 polymer ?
#
loop_
_entity_poly.entity_id
_entity_poly.type
_entity_poly.pdbx_seq_one_letter_code
_entity_poly.pdbx_strand_id
1 'polypeptide(L)'
;MTTSTPPQQDVAQAIDEAFGLAVAQHQAGQTQKADELYRMILQLDPRHAPANHNLGLLAMQAQQTDAALGYFNTALDADPAQGQYWLSYIDALAQTGQADTARQVLALAEQQGLQGEQVEALKARLGVGSQSPATSPSGGRQPAPQNSKVPDAKELKLLEDTFNKGRYAAAAEQAQSLMLRYPQHWAGWKMLGVVLSQMGRNEEALSPMQKAAALSPKDAEAHNNLGIVLSDLGRHAEAVASFRHAVKLKPGFATAHSNLAASLQRLGRFKEAEASCRQALKLNPNYADALGNLGGILNDMGRAQEAENVCRRALKLDPEGYAANGNLALTLKALGRLDEAEVSCLRAMSLRPDLAETHANLGGILHEQGRLQEAVASFRRVLDKQPDNAVAFSNLLFCLAQSSGVAADELFEEHCRFGERYEAPFRATVPEFSNSREAERKLRVGFVSGDLRSHVVATYIEPILSGLDGHPQLELYAYSNHIIDDDTSKRLRGHFAHWQSVVALSDAELAEQIRTDGIDILIDLSGHTARNRLLTFARKPAPVQASWIGYPCTTGLRAMDYYLTDRGLVPSGAMEQQFTEKIVHLPASVPFLPSKDAPAAGELPALKNGYVTFGSFNRLSKLNPEVIALWARLLQATPDSKMLLAGMPQDGGEEKLGKWFAEQGIARERLIFKQRCSMADYLALHQQVDISLDTFPYSGGTTTLHALWMGVPTLTLAGDTPAARSGASILGNVGLDELVAHDAEEFVSKGRALAGDLAALSVLREGLRQRVSDSPMSQPELLAASLAQALRVMWRRWCADGAAQAFEAGVQEKSGHSDEGGVAMKQPNKSSPIFVTQPLLPPLEEFIPYLQKIWDSKQLTNNGPYHQELEQELAKYLGVEHISLFANATLALVTALQALRVTGEVITTPYSFVASSHALDWNGIRPVFVDIDPVTLNLDPKKIEAAITPHTTGILPVHVYGVPCAVDEIERIADTYGLKVIYDAAHTFGMRLDGNRSVLEYGDMSILSFHATKVFNTFEGGAIICRDAKTKHRIDYLKNFGFADEVTVIGPGINGKMNEVQAAFGLLQLKYIDDALERRKKVDARYRAILKEVRGIRMHAIPDDIRYNYAYFPIFIEDDFPISRDELYRRMRECGVYARRYFYPLISEFPVYRGLSSSVPGNLPVATDISQRVLCLPMYPDLDEETQDVVVECLHRALRGEDK
;
A
#
# COMPACT_ATOMS: atom_id res chain seq x y z
N MET A 1 -46.73 -14.00 -9.58
CA MET A 1 -46.87 -15.41 -10.00
C MET A 1 -45.89 -16.22 -9.18
N THR A 2 -46.39 -17.17 -8.41
CA THR A 2 -45.64 -18.05 -7.51
C THR A 2 -44.85 -19.09 -8.30
N THR A 3 -43.53 -19.12 -8.17
CA THR A 3 -42.69 -20.24 -8.67
C THR A 3 -42.41 -21.19 -7.52
N SER A 4 -43.07 -22.34 -7.58
CA SER A 4 -42.93 -23.49 -6.69
C SER A 4 -41.57 -24.16 -6.84
N THR A 5 -40.93 -24.48 -5.72
CA THR A 5 -39.89 -25.51 -5.61
C THR A 5 -40.42 -26.84 -6.17
N PRO A 6 -39.65 -27.64 -6.93
CA PRO A 6 -40.13 -28.93 -7.40
C PRO A 6 -40.37 -29.88 -6.21
N PRO A 7 -41.34 -30.81 -6.29
CA PRO A 7 -41.62 -31.75 -5.22
C PRO A 7 -40.42 -32.69 -4.98
N GLN A 8 -40.14 -33.02 -3.71
CA GLN A 8 -39.05 -33.93 -3.29
C GLN A 8 -39.05 -35.31 -3.97
N GLN A 9 -40.14 -35.70 -4.63
CA GLN A 9 -40.22 -36.94 -5.42
C GLN A 9 -39.43 -36.89 -6.73
N ASP A 10 -39.31 -35.73 -7.39
CA ASP A 10 -38.59 -35.64 -8.68
C ASP A 10 -37.06 -35.75 -8.51
N VAL A 11 -36.53 -35.31 -7.35
CA VAL A 11 -35.09 -35.35 -7.05
C VAL A 11 -34.61 -36.76 -6.74
N ALA A 12 -35.39 -37.54 -6.00
CA ALA A 12 -35.05 -38.93 -5.70
C ALA A 12 -35.03 -39.79 -6.97
N GLN A 13 -36.01 -39.60 -7.86
CA GLN A 13 -36.06 -40.31 -9.14
C GLN A 13 -34.88 -39.92 -10.05
N ALA A 14 -34.51 -38.65 -10.09
CA ALA A 14 -33.35 -38.18 -10.85
C ALA A 14 -32.02 -38.76 -10.32
N ILE A 15 -31.87 -38.91 -9.00
CA ILE A 15 -30.70 -39.54 -8.38
C ILE A 15 -30.62 -41.02 -8.76
N ASP A 16 -31.74 -41.75 -8.72
CA ASP A 16 -31.79 -43.17 -9.09
C ASP A 16 -31.46 -43.39 -10.58
N GLU A 17 -31.98 -42.55 -11.48
CA GLU A 17 -31.68 -42.59 -12.91
C GLU A 17 -30.21 -42.26 -13.20
N ALA A 18 -29.67 -41.22 -12.56
CA ALA A 18 -28.27 -40.84 -12.67
C ALA A 18 -27.34 -41.92 -12.12
N PHE A 19 -27.71 -42.57 -11.02
CA PHE A 19 -26.94 -43.67 -10.43
C PHE A 19 -26.93 -44.89 -11.35
N GLY A 20 -28.07 -45.25 -11.94
CA GLY A 20 -28.14 -46.32 -12.94
C GLY A 20 -27.24 -46.06 -14.15
N LEU A 21 -27.21 -44.81 -14.63
CA LEU A 21 -26.32 -44.41 -15.72
C LEU A 21 -24.84 -44.46 -15.30
N ALA A 22 -24.51 -43.98 -14.10
CA ALA A 22 -23.15 -44.00 -13.56
C ALA A 22 -22.60 -45.42 -13.47
N VAL A 23 -23.40 -46.36 -12.96
CA VAL A 23 -23.05 -47.78 -12.88
C VAL A 23 -22.87 -48.39 -14.28
N ALA A 24 -23.75 -48.06 -15.25
CA ALA A 24 -23.61 -48.53 -16.62
C ALA A 24 -22.32 -48.03 -17.29
N GLN A 25 -21.95 -46.76 -17.08
CA GLN A 25 -20.67 -46.22 -17.58
C GLN A 25 -19.47 -46.86 -16.89
N HIS A 26 -19.55 -47.11 -15.59
CA HIS A 26 -18.51 -47.79 -14.82
C HIS A 26 -18.29 -49.22 -15.34
N GLN A 27 -19.36 -49.98 -15.56
CA GLN A 27 -19.29 -51.33 -16.12
C GLN A 27 -18.81 -51.37 -17.58
N ALA A 28 -19.09 -50.32 -18.36
CA ALA A 28 -18.58 -50.15 -19.72
C ALA A 28 -17.10 -49.70 -19.78
N GLY A 29 -16.42 -49.54 -18.63
CA GLY A 29 -15.03 -49.09 -18.56
C GLY A 29 -14.83 -47.60 -18.79
N GLN A 30 -15.90 -46.80 -18.86
CA GLN A 30 -15.83 -45.34 -19.03
C GLN A 30 -15.69 -44.65 -17.66
N THR A 31 -14.54 -44.88 -17.01
CA THR A 31 -14.26 -44.48 -15.62
C THR A 31 -14.39 -42.98 -15.36
N GLN A 32 -13.99 -42.13 -16.30
CA GLN A 32 -14.10 -40.67 -16.16
C GLN A 32 -15.55 -40.19 -16.13
N LYS A 33 -16.40 -40.71 -17.01
CA LYS A 33 -17.84 -40.37 -17.03
C LYS A 33 -18.57 -40.93 -15.81
N ALA A 34 -18.16 -42.10 -15.32
CA ALA A 34 -18.69 -42.67 -14.09
C ALA A 34 -18.35 -41.81 -12.87
N ASP A 35 -17.10 -41.34 -12.75
CA ASP A 35 -16.67 -40.41 -11.68
C ASP A 35 -17.49 -39.11 -11.70
N GLU A 36 -17.65 -38.49 -12.87
CA GLU A 36 -18.47 -37.27 -13.05
C GLU A 36 -19.92 -37.47 -12.58
N LEU A 37 -20.54 -38.57 -12.98
CA LEU A 37 -21.92 -38.88 -12.62
C LEU A 37 -22.07 -39.21 -11.13
N TYR A 38 -21.14 -39.97 -10.53
CA TYR A 38 -21.17 -40.23 -9.10
C TYR A 38 -20.98 -38.95 -8.29
N ARG A 39 -20.08 -38.05 -8.70
CA ARG A 39 -19.88 -36.76 -8.03
C ARG A 39 -21.10 -35.84 -8.16
N MET A 40 -21.78 -35.86 -9.29
CA MET A 40 -23.04 -35.14 -9.48
C MET A 40 -24.12 -35.64 -8.51
N ILE A 41 -24.22 -36.97 -8.31
CA ILE A 41 -25.11 -37.56 -7.31
C ILE A 41 -24.73 -37.08 -5.91
N LEU A 42 -23.44 -37.05 -5.57
CA LEU A 42 -22.96 -36.58 -4.26
C LEU A 42 -23.13 -35.08 -4.03
N GLN A 43 -23.28 -34.26 -5.08
CA GLN A 43 -23.66 -32.84 -4.93
C GLN A 43 -25.11 -32.69 -4.46
N LEU A 44 -25.99 -33.60 -4.87
CA LEU A 44 -27.41 -33.58 -4.52
C LEU A 44 -27.69 -34.33 -3.20
N ASP A 45 -27.02 -35.45 -2.98
CA ASP A 45 -27.03 -36.19 -1.71
C ASP A 45 -25.59 -36.63 -1.32
N PRO A 46 -24.88 -35.80 -0.52
CA PRO A 46 -23.53 -36.11 -0.07
C PRO A 46 -23.38 -37.42 0.70
N ARG A 47 -24.48 -37.94 1.28
CA ARG A 47 -24.49 -39.20 2.04
C ARG A 47 -25.05 -40.36 1.22
N HIS A 48 -25.17 -40.23 -0.10
CA HIS A 48 -25.64 -41.31 -0.95
C HIS A 48 -24.65 -42.49 -0.92
N ALA A 49 -24.97 -43.52 -0.13
CA ALA A 49 -24.03 -44.59 0.21
C ALA A 49 -23.52 -45.37 -1.02
N PRO A 50 -24.36 -45.74 -2.01
CA PRO A 50 -23.89 -46.44 -3.21
C PRO A 50 -22.96 -45.59 -4.10
N ALA A 51 -23.15 -44.27 -4.16
CA ALA A 51 -22.32 -43.39 -4.99
C ALA A 51 -20.94 -43.17 -4.35
N ASN A 52 -20.91 -42.94 -3.03
CA ASN A 52 -19.66 -42.90 -2.25
C ASN A 52 -18.90 -44.22 -2.37
N HIS A 53 -19.56 -45.37 -2.24
CA HIS A 53 -18.88 -46.67 -2.37
C HIS A 53 -18.25 -46.87 -3.75
N ASN A 54 -18.98 -46.55 -4.84
CA ASN A 54 -18.46 -46.72 -6.20
C ASN A 54 -17.35 -45.71 -6.55
N LEU A 55 -17.38 -44.49 -6.01
CA LEU A 55 -16.26 -43.55 -6.10
C LEU A 55 -15.04 -44.04 -5.34
N GLY A 56 -15.23 -44.66 -4.17
CA GLY A 56 -14.15 -45.33 -3.44
C GLY A 56 -13.50 -46.43 -4.28
N LEU A 57 -14.28 -47.24 -4.99
CA LEU A 57 -13.76 -48.28 -5.89
C LEU A 57 -13.01 -47.69 -7.10
N LEU A 58 -13.51 -46.62 -7.72
CA LEU A 58 -12.80 -45.91 -8.80
C LEU A 58 -11.49 -45.30 -8.32
N ALA A 59 -11.48 -44.71 -7.13
CA ALA A 59 -10.28 -44.17 -6.49
C ALA A 59 -9.25 -45.28 -6.20
N MET A 60 -9.67 -46.46 -5.76
CA MET A 60 -8.80 -47.63 -5.61
C MET A 60 -8.19 -48.07 -6.95
N GLN A 61 -8.98 -48.10 -8.04
CA GLN A 61 -8.48 -48.42 -9.38
C GLN A 61 -7.47 -47.39 -9.90
N ALA A 62 -7.65 -46.12 -9.53
CA ALA A 62 -6.76 -45.01 -9.87
C ALA A 62 -5.54 -44.91 -8.93
N GLN A 63 -5.32 -45.87 -8.02
CA GLN A 63 -4.28 -45.85 -6.98
C GLN A 63 -4.33 -44.62 -6.04
N GLN A 64 -5.52 -44.04 -5.86
CA GLN A 64 -5.80 -42.92 -4.95
C GLN A 64 -6.36 -43.45 -3.62
N THR A 65 -5.57 -44.26 -2.93
CA THR A 65 -6.01 -45.06 -1.77
C THR A 65 -6.47 -44.20 -0.58
N ASP A 66 -5.90 -43.00 -0.38
CA ASP A 66 -6.31 -42.08 0.70
C ASP A 66 -7.69 -41.45 0.43
N ALA A 67 -7.98 -41.10 -0.82
CA ALA A 67 -9.29 -40.59 -1.21
C ALA A 67 -10.36 -41.70 -1.10
N ALA A 68 -9.99 -42.94 -1.45
CA ALA A 68 -10.86 -44.10 -1.32
C ALA A 68 -11.31 -44.36 0.12
N LEU A 69 -10.41 -44.19 1.11
CA LEU A 69 -10.74 -44.33 2.53
C LEU A 69 -11.86 -43.37 2.97
N GLY A 70 -11.79 -42.11 2.55
CA GLY A 70 -12.82 -41.11 2.88
C GLY A 70 -14.19 -41.46 2.30
N TYR A 71 -14.21 -41.92 1.04
CA TYR A 71 -15.45 -42.34 0.39
C TYR A 71 -16.03 -43.63 0.98
N PHE A 72 -15.21 -44.63 1.29
CA PHE A 72 -15.68 -45.86 1.93
C PHE A 72 -16.19 -45.62 3.36
N ASN A 73 -15.52 -44.76 4.14
CA ASN A 73 -15.99 -44.40 5.46
C ASN A 73 -17.37 -43.70 5.38
N THR A 74 -17.53 -42.76 4.45
CA THR A 74 -18.80 -42.05 4.24
C THR A 74 -19.93 -43.00 3.79
N ALA A 75 -19.63 -43.94 2.89
CA ALA A 75 -20.60 -44.97 2.47
C ALA A 75 -21.01 -45.88 3.64
N LEU A 76 -20.05 -46.27 4.47
CA LEU A 76 -20.27 -47.12 5.62
C LEU A 76 -21.07 -46.42 6.73
N ASP A 77 -20.77 -45.16 7.00
CA ASP A 77 -21.52 -44.33 7.96
C ASP A 77 -22.97 -44.11 7.51
N ALA A 78 -23.21 -44.03 6.20
CA ALA A 78 -24.53 -43.81 5.63
C ALA A 78 -25.41 -45.08 5.63
N ASP A 79 -24.85 -46.26 5.35
CA ASP A 79 -25.58 -47.53 5.40
C ASP A 79 -24.70 -48.69 5.95
N PRO A 80 -24.59 -48.81 7.28
CA PRO A 80 -23.74 -49.81 7.93
C PRO A 80 -24.32 -51.24 7.86
N ALA A 81 -25.53 -51.44 7.34
CA ALA A 81 -26.11 -52.77 7.16
C ALA A 81 -25.52 -53.50 5.94
N GLN A 82 -24.87 -52.78 5.03
CA GLN A 82 -24.29 -53.35 3.81
C GLN A 82 -22.89 -53.90 4.05
N GLY A 83 -22.79 -55.24 4.09
CA GLY A 83 -21.53 -55.94 4.33
C GLY A 83 -20.41 -55.57 3.35
N GLN A 84 -20.75 -55.24 2.10
CA GLN A 84 -19.77 -54.86 1.08
C GLN A 84 -19.00 -53.57 1.43
N TYR A 85 -19.63 -52.64 2.16
CA TYR A 85 -18.99 -51.36 2.51
C TYR A 85 -17.93 -51.56 3.60
N TRP A 86 -18.23 -52.41 4.59
CA TRP A 86 -17.25 -52.87 5.57
C TRP A 86 -16.05 -53.55 4.90
N LEU A 87 -16.30 -54.46 3.96
CA LEU A 87 -15.25 -55.21 3.27
C LEU A 87 -14.33 -54.27 2.47
N SER A 88 -14.87 -53.34 1.68
CA SER A 88 -14.06 -52.40 0.90
C SER A 88 -13.29 -51.42 1.77
N TYR A 89 -13.86 -50.99 2.89
CA TYR A 89 -13.15 -50.11 3.83
C TYR A 89 -12.01 -50.83 4.55
N ILE A 90 -12.24 -52.06 5.03
CA ILE A 90 -11.21 -52.89 5.68
C ILE A 90 -10.10 -53.25 4.69
N ASP A 91 -10.44 -53.58 3.44
CA ASP A 91 -9.46 -53.89 2.41
C ASP A 91 -8.60 -52.67 2.04
N ALA A 92 -9.21 -51.48 1.90
CA ALA A 92 -8.48 -50.23 1.68
C ALA A 92 -7.54 -49.90 2.86
N LEU A 93 -8.01 -50.04 4.11
CA LEU A 93 -7.17 -49.85 5.30
C LEU A 93 -5.99 -50.85 5.33
N ALA A 94 -6.23 -52.11 4.97
CA ALA A 94 -5.19 -53.12 4.89
C ALA A 94 -4.13 -52.80 3.81
N GLN A 95 -4.56 -52.30 2.64
CA GLN A 95 -3.65 -51.91 1.55
C GLN A 95 -2.83 -50.65 1.86
N THR A 96 -3.35 -49.75 2.70
CA THR A 96 -2.62 -48.55 3.17
C THR A 96 -1.67 -48.81 4.36
N GLY A 97 -1.51 -50.08 4.78
CA GLY A 97 -0.64 -50.44 5.91
C GLY A 97 -1.23 -50.13 7.29
N GLN A 98 -2.51 -49.74 7.38
CA GLN A 98 -3.22 -49.47 8.64
C GLN A 98 -3.77 -50.75 9.27
N ALA A 99 -2.91 -51.74 9.50
CA ALA A 99 -3.30 -53.09 9.92
C ALA A 99 -4.00 -53.13 11.30
N ASP A 100 -3.68 -52.22 12.21
CA ASP A 100 -4.32 -52.13 13.54
C ASP A 100 -5.75 -51.60 13.44
N THR A 101 -5.95 -50.52 12.69
CA THR A 101 -7.26 -49.94 12.42
C THR A 101 -8.14 -50.93 11.65
N ALA A 102 -7.60 -51.59 10.63
CA ALA A 102 -8.31 -52.63 9.89
C ALA A 102 -8.80 -53.77 10.80
N ARG A 103 -8.00 -54.19 11.79
CA ARG A 103 -8.39 -55.20 12.78
C ARG A 103 -9.49 -54.72 13.73
N GLN A 104 -9.45 -53.46 14.15
CA GLN A 104 -10.49 -52.86 14.99
C GLN A 104 -11.82 -52.74 14.25
N VAL A 105 -11.79 -52.27 13.00
CA VAL A 105 -12.97 -52.15 12.13
C VAL A 105 -13.56 -53.53 11.81
N LEU A 106 -12.71 -54.55 11.59
CA LEU A 106 -13.15 -55.93 11.41
C LEU A 106 -13.88 -56.48 12.65
N ALA A 107 -13.35 -56.25 13.85
CA ALA A 107 -14.01 -56.66 15.09
C ALA A 107 -15.37 -55.95 15.30
N LEU A 108 -15.48 -54.69 14.88
CA LEU A 108 -16.74 -53.94 14.90
C LEU A 108 -17.74 -54.50 13.88
N ALA A 109 -17.29 -54.83 12.67
CA ALA A 109 -18.12 -55.43 11.62
C ALA A 109 -18.71 -56.79 12.07
N GLU A 110 -17.93 -57.61 12.78
CA GLU A 110 -18.40 -58.88 13.34
C GLU A 110 -19.46 -58.69 14.44
N GLN A 111 -19.31 -57.67 15.28
CA GLN A 111 -20.33 -57.31 16.30
C GLN A 111 -21.65 -56.85 15.66
N GLN A 112 -21.59 -56.29 14.45
CA GLN A 112 -22.76 -55.90 13.65
C GLN A 112 -23.33 -57.07 12.82
N GLY A 113 -22.77 -58.28 12.96
CA GLY A 113 -23.30 -59.50 12.35
C GLY A 113 -22.69 -59.88 10.99
N LEU A 114 -21.60 -59.24 10.56
CA LEU A 114 -20.91 -59.60 9.32
C LEU A 114 -20.16 -60.93 9.50
N GLN A 115 -20.61 -61.97 8.80
CA GLN A 115 -20.01 -63.31 8.83
C GLN A 115 -19.92 -63.87 7.40
N GLY A 116 -18.95 -64.76 7.13
CA GLY A 116 -18.82 -65.44 5.85
C GLY A 116 -17.39 -65.63 5.38
N GLU A 117 -17.22 -66.31 4.24
CA GLU A 117 -15.92 -66.72 3.68
C GLU A 117 -14.98 -65.54 3.39
N GLN A 118 -15.53 -64.38 2.98
CA GLN A 118 -14.77 -63.16 2.72
C GLN A 118 -14.21 -62.51 3.99
N VAL A 119 -14.91 -62.63 5.12
CA VAL A 119 -14.47 -62.12 6.44
C VAL A 119 -13.32 -62.99 6.98
N GLU A 120 -13.42 -64.31 6.82
CA GLU A 120 -12.35 -65.25 7.18
C GLU A 120 -11.09 -65.06 6.31
N ALA A 121 -11.26 -64.75 5.02
CA ALA A 121 -10.14 -64.40 4.13
C ALA A 121 -9.44 -63.09 4.56
N LEU A 122 -10.19 -62.08 5.04
CA LEU A 122 -9.61 -60.84 5.59
C LEU A 122 -8.90 -61.07 6.92
N LYS A 123 -9.45 -61.90 7.83
CA LYS A 123 -8.78 -62.31 9.07
C LYS A 123 -7.43 -62.98 8.80
N ALA A 124 -7.39 -63.88 7.81
CA ALA A 124 -6.16 -64.56 7.39
C ALA A 124 -5.13 -63.56 6.83
N ARG A 125 -5.56 -62.59 6.00
CA ARG A 125 -4.68 -61.53 5.45
C ARG A 125 -4.15 -60.57 6.52
N LEU A 126 -4.95 -60.28 7.55
CA LEU A 126 -4.61 -59.39 8.66
C LEU A 126 -3.87 -60.10 9.81
N GLY A 127 -3.52 -61.39 9.65
CA GLY A 127 -2.77 -62.15 10.64
C GLY A 127 -3.54 -62.45 11.94
N VAL A 128 -4.88 -62.41 11.90
CA VAL A 128 -5.75 -62.73 13.04
C VAL A 128 -5.91 -64.26 13.11
N GLY A 129 -4.89 -64.94 13.61
CA GLY A 129 -4.90 -66.38 13.83
C GLY A 129 -5.62 -66.77 15.13
N SER A 130 -6.41 -67.83 15.06
CA SER A 130 -7.01 -68.51 16.21
C SER A 130 -5.91 -69.00 17.17
N GLN A 131 -5.71 -68.32 18.31
CA GLN A 131 -4.96 -68.87 19.44
C GLN A 131 -5.74 -68.69 20.75
N SER A 132 -5.93 -69.83 21.41
CA SER A 132 -6.57 -70.02 22.72
C SER A 132 -5.94 -69.20 23.85
N PRO A 133 -6.73 -68.84 24.89
CA PRO A 133 -6.23 -68.07 26.02
C PRO A 133 -5.43 -68.96 26.97
N ALA A 134 -4.19 -68.57 27.28
CA ALA A 134 -3.41 -69.17 28.35
C ALA A 134 -3.08 -68.16 29.45
N THR A 135 -3.56 -68.48 30.64
CA THR A 135 -3.09 -68.10 31.98
C THR A 135 -3.42 -66.71 32.52
N SER A 136 -4.50 -66.64 33.32
CA SER A 136 -4.61 -65.75 34.48
C SER A 136 -4.54 -66.61 35.76
N PRO A 137 -3.85 -66.17 36.83
CA PRO A 137 -3.87 -66.88 38.09
C PRO A 137 -5.18 -66.62 38.85
N SER A 138 -5.77 -67.71 39.31
CA SER A 138 -6.58 -67.89 40.52
C SER A 138 -7.53 -66.77 40.97
N GLY A 139 -8.83 -67.07 40.89
CA GLY A 139 -9.64 -67.16 42.11
C GLY A 139 -10.40 -65.91 42.54
N GLY A 140 -11.55 -65.67 41.91
CA GLY A 140 -12.60 -64.81 42.46
C GLY A 140 -13.92 -65.05 41.73
N ARG A 141 -14.85 -65.76 42.37
CA ARG A 141 -16.22 -65.98 41.88
C ARG A 141 -16.87 -64.64 41.50
N GLN A 142 -17.24 -64.45 40.23
CA GLN A 142 -18.27 -63.47 39.86
C GLN A 142 -19.64 -64.00 40.32
N PRO A 143 -20.50 -63.18 40.97
CA PRO A 143 -21.90 -63.53 41.11
C PRO A 143 -22.61 -63.44 39.76
N ALA A 144 -23.59 -64.31 39.55
CA ALA A 144 -24.54 -64.32 38.44
C ALA A 144 -25.19 -62.93 38.20
N PRO A 145 -25.62 -62.62 36.96
CA PRO A 145 -26.25 -61.34 36.65
C PRO A 145 -27.53 -61.20 37.46
N GLN A 146 -27.52 -60.26 38.40
CA GLN A 146 -28.74 -59.76 38.99
C GLN A 146 -29.51 -59.00 37.92
N ASN A 147 -30.82 -59.27 37.85
CA ASN A 147 -31.85 -58.69 37.00
C ASN A 147 -32.09 -57.18 37.24
N SER A 148 -31.03 -56.40 37.47
CA SER A 148 -31.14 -54.96 37.64
C SER A 148 -30.90 -54.25 36.31
N LYS A 149 -31.85 -53.44 35.86
CA LYS A 149 -31.65 -52.50 34.73
C LYS A 149 -30.90 -51.23 35.14
N VAL A 150 -30.48 -51.14 36.41
CA VAL A 150 -29.88 -49.97 37.05
C VAL A 150 -28.61 -50.39 37.78
N PRO A 151 -27.50 -49.63 37.69
CA PRO A 151 -26.27 -49.92 38.43
C PRO A 151 -26.47 -49.92 39.96
N ASP A 152 -25.71 -50.71 40.71
CA ASP A 152 -25.71 -50.66 42.18
C ASP A 152 -25.10 -49.33 42.66
N ALA A 153 -25.71 -48.73 43.68
CA ALA A 153 -25.24 -47.48 44.31
C ALA A 153 -23.79 -47.60 44.85
N LYS A 154 -23.37 -48.81 45.27
CA LYS A 154 -21.97 -49.05 45.67
C LYS A 154 -20.99 -49.00 44.50
N GLU A 155 -21.39 -49.49 43.32
CA GLU A 155 -20.57 -49.44 42.11
C GLU A 155 -20.42 -48.01 41.61
N LEU A 156 -21.50 -47.22 41.61
CA LEU A 156 -21.47 -45.79 41.27
C LEU A 156 -20.57 -45.01 42.24
N LYS A 157 -20.69 -45.27 43.54
CA LYS A 157 -19.86 -44.61 44.55
C LYS A 157 -18.38 -44.98 44.43
N LEU A 158 -18.06 -46.24 44.11
CA LEU A 158 -16.68 -46.66 43.87
C LEU A 158 -16.07 -45.95 42.64
N LEU A 159 -16.87 -45.78 41.59
CA LEU A 159 -16.47 -45.04 40.40
C LEU A 159 -16.22 -43.56 40.71
N GLU A 160 -17.13 -42.92 41.45
CA GLU A 160 -16.96 -41.55 41.95
C GLU A 160 -15.72 -41.41 42.84
N ASP A 161 -15.49 -42.34 43.77
CA ASP A 161 -14.31 -42.33 44.65
C ASP A 161 -13.01 -42.53 43.86
N THR A 162 -13.03 -43.36 42.81
CA THR A 162 -11.88 -43.59 41.94
C THR A 162 -11.56 -42.33 41.12
N PHE A 163 -12.60 -41.67 40.60
CA PHE A 163 -12.48 -40.39 39.91
C PHE A 163 -11.95 -39.29 40.84
N ASN A 164 -12.52 -39.14 42.04
CA ASN A 164 -12.13 -38.12 43.02
C ASN A 164 -10.69 -38.30 43.54
N LYS A 165 -10.13 -39.52 43.45
CA LYS A 165 -8.72 -39.81 43.76
C LYS A 165 -7.76 -39.54 42.59
N GLY A 166 -8.25 -38.99 41.47
CA GLY A 166 -7.47 -38.69 40.28
C GLY A 166 -7.02 -39.92 39.47
N ARG A 167 -7.59 -41.11 39.73
CA ARG A 167 -7.24 -42.34 39.02
C ARG A 167 -8.04 -42.47 37.72
N TYR A 168 -7.85 -41.53 36.80
CA TYR A 168 -8.71 -41.37 35.63
C TYR A 168 -8.72 -42.59 34.70
N ALA A 169 -7.58 -43.24 34.44
CA ALA A 169 -7.54 -44.46 33.62
C ALA A 169 -8.38 -45.60 34.21
N ALA A 170 -8.28 -45.85 35.51
CA ALA A 170 -9.07 -46.87 36.20
C ALA A 170 -10.56 -46.48 36.27
N ALA A 171 -10.88 -45.19 36.44
CA ALA A 171 -12.25 -44.69 36.38
C ALA A 171 -12.86 -44.85 34.96
N ALA A 172 -12.06 -44.70 33.89
CA ALA A 172 -12.51 -44.90 32.52
C ALA A 172 -12.88 -46.37 32.26
N GLU A 173 -12.03 -47.31 32.69
CA GLU A 173 -12.32 -48.75 32.59
C GLU A 173 -13.58 -49.14 33.38
N GLN A 174 -13.73 -48.61 34.59
CA GLN A 174 -14.92 -48.83 35.42
C GLN A 174 -16.18 -48.25 34.76
N ALA A 175 -16.11 -47.04 34.19
CA ALA A 175 -17.22 -46.41 33.49
C ALA A 175 -17.60 -47.15 32.19
N GLN A 176 -16.62 -47.64 31.42
CA GLN A 176 -16.84 -48.48 30.23
C GLN A 176 -17.51 -49.82 30.60
N SER A 177 -17.05 -50.47 31.67
CA SER A 177 -17.68 -51.68 32.20
C SER A 177 -19.13 -51.42 32.63
N LEU A 178 -19.40 -50.29 33.27
CA LEU A 178 -20.75 -49.89 33.67
C LEU A 178 -21.65 -49.63 32.45
N MET A 179 -21.11 -48.98 31.41
CA MET A 179 -21.79 -48.70 30.14
C MET A 179 -22.17 -49.99 29.39
N LEU A 180 -21.26 -50.97 29.33
CA LEU A 180 -21.53 -52.26 28.66
C LEU A 180 -22.61 -53.06 29.39
N ARG A 181 -22.61 -53.04 30.72
CA ARG A 181 -23.61 -53.76 31.53
C ARG A 181 -24.97 -53.04 31.59
N TYR A 182 -24.98 -51.71 31.51
CA TYR A 182 -26.19 -50.89 31.63
C TYR A 182 -26.28 -49.83 30.52
N PRO A 183 -26.38 -50.21 29.23
CA PRO A 183 -26.26 -49.29 28.09
C PRO A 183 -27.37 -48.24 27.99
N GLN A 184 -28.52 -48.49 28.62
CA GLN A 184 -29.66 -47.56 28.67
C GLN A 184 -29.64 -46.65 29.92
N HIS A 185 -28.64 -46.80 30.80
CA HIS A 185 -28.53 -46.00 32.03
C HIS A 185 -27.47 -44.90 31.85
N TRP A 186 -27.85 -43.64 32.11
CA TRP A 186 -27.02 -42.46 31.83
C TRP A 186 -25.69 -42.40 32.61
N ALA A 187 -25.62 -42.97 33.81
CA ALA A 187 -24.49 -42.76 34.74
C ALA A 187 -23.14 -43.24 34.22
N GLY A 188 -23.08 -44.38 33.53
CA GLY A 188 -21.83 -44.89 32.94
C GLY A 188 -21.33 -44.00 31.82
N TRP A 189 -22.23 -43.58 30.94
CA TRP A 189 -21.94 -42.63 29.86
C TRP A 189 -21.48 -41.26 30.39
N LYS A 190 -22.16 -40.73 31.43
CA LYS A 190 -21.77 -39.45 32.07
C LYS A 190 -20.37 -39.55 32.67
N MET A 191 -20.09 -40.58 33.46
CA MET A 191 -18.78 -40.72 34.08
C MET A 191 -17.68 -40.97 33.05
N LEU A 192 -17.95 -41.76 32.00
CA LEU A 192 -16.97 -41.99 30.94
C LEU A 192 -16.60 -40.70 30.23
N GLY A 193 -17.58 -39.88 29.81
CA GLY A 193 -17.28 -38.61 29.14
C GLY A 193 -16.58 -37.60 30.06
N VAL A 194 -16.92 -37.53 31.36
CA VAL A 194 -16.22 -36.64 32.31
C VAL A 194 -14.77 -37.09 32.48
N VAL A 195 -14.54 -38.38 32.66
CA VAL A 195 -13.19 -38.95 32.83
C VAL A 195 -12.34 -38.73 31.58
N LEU A 196 -12.88 -39.00 30.39
CA LEU A 196 -12.16 -38.79 29.13
C LEU A 196 -11.81 -37.32 28.94
N SER A 197 -12.72 -36.41 29.29
CA SER A 197 -12.46 -34.97 29.25
C SER A 197 -11.37 -34.54 30.24
N GLN A 198 -11.36 -35.07 31.47
CA GLN A 198 -10.26 -34.84 32.43
C GLN A 198 -8.91 -35.39 31.97
N MET A 199 -8.91 -36.39 31.09
CA MET A 199 -7.70 -36.92 30.45
C MET A 199 -7.30 -36.14 29.19
N GLY A 200 -8.03 -35.08 28.82
CA GLY A 200 -7.81 -34.31 27.59
C GLY A 200 -8.28 -35.01 26.31
N ARG A 201 -8.95 -36.16 26.42
CA ARG A 201 -9.46 -36.96 25.28
C ARG A 201 -10.86 -36.49 24.89
N ASN A 202 -10.98 -35.22 24.54
CA ASN A 202 -12.26 -34.54 24.34
C ASN A 202 -13.05 -35.06 23.12
N GLU A 203 -12.38 -35.49 22.05
CA GLU A 203 -13.04 -36.11 20.89
C GLU A 203 -13.76 -37.40 21.28
N GLU A 204 -13.09 -38.27 22.05
CA GLU A 204 -13.66 -39.52 22.55
C GLU A 204 -14.73 -39.28 23.61
N ALA A 205 -14.66 -38.16 24.35
CA ALA A 205 -15.64 -37.79 25.37
C ALA A 205 -16.99 -37.34 24.79
N LEU A 206 -17.01 -36.87 23.53
CA LEU A 206 -18.19 -36.26 22.91
C LEU A 206 -19.35 -37.24 22.79
N SER A 207 -19.13 -38.42 22.20
CA SER A 207 -20.18 -39.42 21.97
C SER A 207 -20.79 -39.92 23.30
N PRO A 208 -19.99 -40.30 24.33
CA PRO A 208 -20.50 -40.60 25.66
C PRO A 208 -21.29 -39.46 26.29
N MET A 209 -20.85 -38.20 26.15
CA MET A 209 -21.58 -37.05 26.69
C MET A 209 -22.93 -36.82 26.00
N GLN A 210 -22.97 -36.91 24.67
CA GLN A 210 -24.22 -36.80 23.91
C GLN A 210 -25.20 -37.90 24.32
N LYS A 211 -24.70 -39.14 24.50
CA LYS A 211 -25.52 -40.25 24.96
C LYS A 211 -26.03 -40.05 26.39
N ALA A 212 -25.18 -39.57 27.30
CA ALA A 212 -25.58 -39.25 28.67
C ALA A 212 -26.67 -38.18 28.73
N ALA A 213 -26.52 -37.09 27.98
CA ALA A 213 -27.50 -36.01 27.89
C ALA A 213 -28.83 -36.46 27.25
N ALA A 214 -28.78 -37.37 26.26
CA ALA A 214 -29.96 -37.95 25.64
C ALA A 214 -30.72 -38.91 26.57
N LEU A 215 -30.00 -39.75 27.33
CA LEU A 215 -30.58 -40.70 28.30
C LEU A 215 -31.07 -40.01 29.58
N SER A 216 -30.56 -38.81 29.90
CA SER A 216 -30.99 -38.00 31.05
C SER A 216 -31.27 -36.54 30.66
N PRO A 217 -32.36 -36.27 29.92
CA PRO A 217 -32.63 -34.95 29.35
C PRO A 217 -32.95 -33.86 30.39
N LYS A 218 -33.19 -34.25 31.66
CA LYS A 218 -33.48 -33.37 32.80
C LYS A 218 -32.28 -33.18 33.74
N ASP A 219 -31.14 -33.82 33.48
CA ASP A 219 -29.92 -33.65 34.29
C ASP A 219 -29.14 -32.41 33.81
N ALA A 220 -29.23 -31.32 34.57
CA ALA A 220 -28.52 -30.08 34.27
C ALA A 220 -26.98 -30.25 34.22
N GLU A 221 -26.42 -31.19 34.99
CA GLU A 221 -24.99 -31.45 35.04
C GLU A 221 -24.50 -32.17 33.77
N ALA A 222 -25.28 -33.13 33.26
CA ALA A 222 -24.99 -33.81 32.00
C ALA A 222 -24.92 -32.82 30.82
N HIS A 223 -25.86 -31.87 30.76
CA HIS A 223 -25.86 -30.82 29.73
C HIS A 223 -24.73 -29.80 29.91
N ASN A 224 -24.36 -29.45 31.14
CA ASN A 224 -23.19 -28.62 31.40
C ASN A 224 -21.89 -29.31 30.95
N ASN A 225 -21.72 -30.60 31.26
CA ASN A 225 -20.51 -31.34 30.90
C ASN A 225 -20.41 -31.58 29.40
N LEU A 226 -21.52 -31.85 28.71
CA LEU A 226 -21.57 -31.85 27.24
C LEU A 226 -21.15 -30.49 26.68
N GLY A 227 -21.65 -29.39 27.26
CA GLY A 227 -21.24 -28.04 26.87
C GLY A 227 -19.74 -27.79 27.03
N ILE A 228 -19.11 -28.28 28.11
CA ILE A 228 -17.66 -28.16 28.33
C ILE A 228 -16.90 -28.90 27.23
N VAL A 229 -17.24 -30.17 26.96
CA VAL A 229 -16.59 -30.97 25.90
C VAL A 229 -16.75 -30.29 24.53
N LEU A 230 -17.94 -29.80 24.20
CA LEU A 230 -18.17 -29.05 22.96
C LEU A 230 -17.33 -27.77 22.89
N SER A 231 -17.19 -27.04 24.00
CA SER A 231 -16.38 -25.84 24.06
C SER A 231 -14.89 -26.13 23.86
N ASP A 232 -14.38 -27.20 24.47
CA ASP A 232 -12.97 -27.62 24.34
C ASP A 232 -12.65 -28.12 22.92
N LEU A 233 -13.66 -28.64 22.20
CA LEU A 233 -13.59 -28.97 20.78
C LEU A 233 -13.77 -27.75 19.85
N GLY A 234 -13.90 -26.54 20.40
CA GLY A 234 -14.15 -25.31 19.62
C GLY A 234 -15.57 -25.16 19.07
N ARG A 235 -16.47 -26.10 19.36
CA ARG A 235 -17.89 -26.10 18.92
C ARG A 235 -18.76 -25.19 19.79
N HIS A 236 -18.37 -23.92 19.90
CA HIS A 236 -18.95 -22.98 20.87
C HIS A 236 -20.46 -22.72 20.67
N ALA A 237 -20.98 -22.76 19.44
CA ALA A 237 -22.42 -22.59 19.18
C ALA A 237 -23.26 -23.71 19.82
N GLU A 238 -22.82 -24.95 19.69
CA GLU A 238 -23.46 -26.13 20.30
C GLU A 238 -23.24 -26.16 21.82
N ALA A 239 -22.07 -25.70 22.27
CA ALA A 239 -21.79 -25.53 23.70
C ALA A 239 -22.79 -24.55 24.33
N VAL A 240 -23.04 -23.39 23.71
CA VAL A 240 -24.04 -22.42 24.16
C VAL A 240 -25.44 -23.03 24.24
N ALA A 241 -25.85 -23.84 23.27
CA ALA A 241 -27.14 -24.53 23.31
C ALA A 241 -27.24 -25.48 24.52
N SER A 242 -26.19 -26.26 24.76
CA SER A 242 -26.10 -27.19 25.90
C SER A 242 -26.10 -26.46 27.24
N PHE A 243 -25.30 -25.40 27.39
CA PHE A 243 -25.27 -24.58 28.61
C PHE A 243 -26.59 -23.87 28.88
N ARG A 244 -27.26 -23.34 27.83
CA ARG A 244 -28.59 -22.74 27.96
C ARG A 244 -29.62 -23.74 28.48
N HIS A 245 -29.56 -24.98 28.02
CA HIS A 245 -30.42 -26.05 28.53
C HIS A 245 -30.11 -26.37 30.00
N ALA A 246 -28.83 -26.45 30.37
CA ALA A 246 -28.40 -26.65 31.76
C ALA A 246 -28.92 -25.55 32.71
N VAL A 247 -28.77 -24.27 32.34
CA VAL A 247 -29.27 -23.16 33.18
C VAL A 247 -30.79 -23.04 33.17
N LYS A 248 -31.48 -23.51 32.11
CA LYS A 248 -32.95 -23.62 32.09
C LYS A 248 -33.44 -24.67 33.08
N LEU A 249 -32.78 -25.82 33.15
CA LEU A 249 -33.09 -26.89 34.09
C LEU A 249 -32.75 -26.50 35.54
N LYS A 250 -31.63 -25.79 35.74
CA LYS A 250 -31.16 -25.34 37.06
C LYS A 250 -30.75 -23.86 37.00
N PRO A 251 -31.68 -22.91 37.21
CA PRO A 251 -31.39 -21.46 37.15
C PRO A 251 -30.30 -20.99 38.12
N GLY A 252 -30.13 -21.67 39.26
CA GLY A 252 -29.10 -21.41 40.26
C GLY A 252 -27.72 -22.04 39.98
N PHE A 253 -27.47 -22.55 38.77
CA PHE A 253 -26.21 -23.22 38.44
C PHE A 253 -25.12 -22.22 38.04
N ALA A 254 -24.43 -21.65 39.04
CA ALA A 254 -23.43 -20.60 38.84
C ALA A 254 -22.32 -20.99 37.84
N THR A 255 -21.80 -22.22 37.92
CA THR A 255 -20.77 -22.75 37.00
C THR A 255 -21.26 -22.79 35.55
N ALA A 256 -22.49 -23.27 35.30
CA ALA A 256 -23.05 -23.30 33.95
C ALA A 256 -23.29 -21.89 33.37
N HIS A 257 -23.65 -20.91 34.21
CA HIS A 257 -23.72 -19.50 33.78
C HIS A 257 -22.34 -18.93 33.43
N SER A 258 -21.29 -19.28 34.18
CA SER A 258 -19.91 -18.86 33.87
C SER A 258 -19.39 -19.48 32.56
N ASN A 259 -19.63 -20.78 32.36
CA ASN A 259 -19.23 -21.49 31.13
C ASN A 259 -20.03 -20.99 29.90
N LEU A 260 -21.32 -20.73 30.08
CA LEU A 260 -22.16 -20.07 29.07
C LEU A 260 -21.56 -18.71 28.68
N ALA A 261 -21.15 -17.90 29.66
CA ALA A 261 -20.54 -16.60 29.42
C ALA A 261 -19.24 -16.73 28.59
N ALA A 262 -18.35 -17.65 28.95
CA ALA A 262 -17.11 -17.89 28.22
C ALA A 262 -17.35 -18.31 26.75
N SER A 263 -18.30 -19.23 26.50
CA SER A 263 -18.65 -19.62 25.12
C SER A 263 -19.34 -18.51 24.33
N LEU A 264 -20.20 -17.71 24.97
CA LEU A 264 -20.80 -16.52 24.34
C LEU A 264 -19.75 -15.47 23.99
N GLN A 265 -18.73 -15.27 24.84
CA GLN A 265 -17.62 -14.38 24.57
C GLN A 265 -16.83 -14.84 23.33
N ARG A 266 -16.53 -16.15 23.21
CA ARG A 266 -15.87 -16.73 22.03
C ARG A 266 -16.66 -16.55 20.72
N LEU A 267 -17.99 -16.49 20.81
CA LEU A 267 -18.89 -16.18 19.68
C LEU A 267 -19.10 -14.67 19.45
N GLY A 268 -18.41 -13.79 20.18
CA GLY A 268 -18.57 -12.33 20.07
C GLY A 268 -19.89 -11.78 20.64
N ARG A 269 -20.66 -12.58 21.38
CA ARG A 269 -21.97 -12.20 21.97
C ARG A 269 -21.79 -11.56 23.35
N PHE A 270 -20.98 -10.50 23.42
CA PHE A 270 -20.47 -9.94 24.68
C PHE A 270 -21.54 -9.48 25.68
N LYS A 271 -22.65 -8.87 25.22
CA LYS A 271 -23.73 -8.42 26.11
C LYS A 271 -24.42 -9.58 26.83
N GLU A 272 -24.66 -10.68 26.11
CA GLU A 272 -25.22 -11.90 26.71
C GLU A 272 -24.19 -12.57 27.61
N ALA A 273 -22.92 -12.58 27.21
CA ALA A 273 -21.81 -13.08 28.02
C ALA A 273 -21.72 -12.34 29.37
N GLU A 274 -21.76 -11.00 29.36
CA GLU A 274 -21.76 -10.17 30.57
C GLU A 274 -22.96 -10.49 31.46
N ALA A 275 -24.17 -10.59 30.89
CA ALA A 275 -25.38 -10.90 31.64
C ALA A 275 -25.29 -12.27 32.34
N SER A 276 -24.84 -13.31 31.62
CA SER A 276 -24.60 -14.64 32.19
C SER A 276 -23.52 -14.62 33.27
N CYS A 277 -22.42 -13.90 33.06
CA CYS A 277 -21.33 -13.82 34.03
C CYS A 277 -21.75 -13.08 35.31
N ARG A 278 -22.49 -11.98 35.18
CA ARG A 278 -23.07 -11.25 36.33
C ARG A 278 -24.10 -12.09 37.07
N GLN A 279 -24.87 -12.92 36.39
CA GLN A 279 -25.78 -13.87 37.02
C GLN A 279 -25.02 -14.95 37.82
N ALA A 280 -23.91 -15.48 37.29
CA ALA A 280 -23.03 -16.38 38.03
C ALA A 280 -22.50 -15.73 39.32
N LEU A 281 -22.09 -14.46 39.25
CA LEU A 281 -21.60 -13.67 40.40
C LEU A 281 -22.70 -13.28 41.39
N LYS A 282 -23.95 -13.13 40.94
CA LYS A 282 -25.10 -12.93 41.83
C LYS A 282 -25.38 -14.20 42.66
N LEU A 283 -25.22 -15.36 42.03
CA LEU A 283 -25.40 -16.67 42.68
C LEU A 283 -24.21 -17.02 43.60
N ASN A 284 -22.99 -16.68 43.19
CA ASN A 284 -21.77 -16.85 43.99
C ASN A 284 -20.87 -15.60 43.87
N PRO A 285 -20.94 -14.66 44.83
CA PRO A 285 -20.17 -13.42 44.78
C PRO A 285 -18.64 -13.62 44.77
N ASN A 286 -18.12 -14.70 45.36
CA ASN A 286 -16.67 -14.95 45.48
C ASN A 286 -16.16 -15.95 44.43
N TYR A 287 -16.85 -16.07 43.29
CA TYR A 287 -16.43 -16.97 42.23
C TYR A 287 -15.28 -16.35 41.41
N ALA A 288 -14.04 -16.71 41.74
CA ALA A 288 -12.84 -16.15 41.11
C ALA A 288 -12.82 -16.33 39.58
N ASP A 289 -13.15 -17.51 39.04
CA ASP A 289 -13.19 -17.75 37.58
C ASP A 289 -14.23 -16.87 36.87
N ALA A 290 -15.42 -16.72 37.46
CA ALA A 290 -16.45 -15.85 36.88
C ALA A 290 -16.07 -14.36 36.95
N LEU A 291 -15.30 -13.94 37.95
CA LEU A 291 -14.69 -12.60 37.96
C LEU A 291 -13.64 -12.50 36.84
N GLY A 292 -12.75 -13.48 36.70
CA GLY A 292 -11.75 -13.52 35.63
C GLY A 292 -12.38 -13.42 34.23
N ASN A 293 -13.42 -14.23 33.97
CA ASN A 293 -14.19 -14.21 32.72
C ASN A 293 -14.88 -12.86 32.48
N LEU A 294 -15.51 -12.29 33.52
CA LEU A 294 -16.11 -10.95 33.42
C LEU A 294 -15.05 -9.88 33.09
N GLY A 295 -13.85 -9.98 33.65
CA GLY A 295 -12.73 -9.10 33.31
C GLY A 295 -12.37 -9.16 31.81
N GLY A 296 -12.26 -10.38 31.25
CA GLY A 296 -12.05 -10.57 29.81
C GLY A 296 -13.17 -10.00 28.95
N ILE A 297 -14.43 -10.27 29.31
CA ILE A 297 -15.61 -9.72 28.60
C ILE A 297 -15.62 -8.19 28.64
N LEU A 298 -15.30 -7.58 29.79
CA LEU A 298 -15.24 -6.13 29.94
C LEU A 298 -14.09 -5.52 29.12
N ASN A 299 -12.94 -6.20 29.03
CA ASN A 299 -11.84 -5.79 28.15
C ASN A 299 -12.28 -5.79 26.68
N ASP A 300 -12.91 -6.87 26.21
CA ASP A 300 -13.45 -6.95 24.85
C ASP A 300 -14.44 -5.83 24.58
N MET A 301 -15.26 -5.46 25.59
CA MET A 301 -16.20 -4.34 25.57
C MET A 301 -15.58 -2.93 25.69
N GLY A 302 -14.25 -2.83 25.84
CA GLY A 302 -13.54 -1.55 26.00
C GLY A 302 -13.73 -0.89 27.38
N ARG A 303 -14.27 -1.60 28.37
CA ARG A 303 -14.53 -1.10 29.73
C ARG A 303 -13.36 -1.39 30.67
N ALA A 304 -12.17 -0.91 30.29
CA ALA A 304 -10.90 -1.25 30.95
C ALA A 304 -10.87 -0.95 32.45
N GLN A 305 -11.43 0.18 32.89
CA GLN A 305 -11.40 0.53 34.32
C GLN A 305 -12.24 -0.43 35.19
N GLU A 306 -13.39 -0.88 34.69
CA GLU A 306 -14.20 -1.89 35.37
C GLU A 306 -13.52 -3.27 35.33
N ALA A 307 -12.92 -3.61 34.18
CA ALA A 307 -12.17 -4.85 34.03
C ALA A 307 -11.03 -4.95 35.06
N GLU A 308 -10.29 -3.85 35.30
CA GLU A 308 -9.20 -3.83 36.27
C GLU A 308 -9.71 -4.18 37.67
N ASN A 309 -10.79 -3.53 38.11
CA ASN A 309 -11.39 -3.76 39.42
C ASN A 309 -11.81 -5.21 39.62
N VAL A 310 -12.43 -5.80 38.58
CA VAL A 310 -12.89 -7.18 38.61
C VAL A 310 -11.72 -8.17 38.58
N CYS A 311 -10.73 -7.97 37.72
CA CYS A 311 -9.53 -8.81 37.63
C CYS A 311 -8.71 -8.77 38.93
N ARG A 312 -8.48 -7.59 39.52
CA ARG A 312 -7.78 -7.47 40.80
C ARG A 312 -8.55 -8.12 41.94
N ARG A 313 -9.89 -8.10 41.90
CA ARG A 313 -10.72 -8.82 42.87
C ARG A 313 -10.63 -10.34 42.69
N ALA A 314 -10.60 -10.84 41.45
CA ALA A 314 -10.36 -12.25 41.17
C ALA A 314 -9.02 -12.69 41.76
N LEU A 315 -7.94 -11.91 41.54
CA LEU A 315 -6.60 -12.20 42.06
C LEU A 315 -6.46 -12.08 43.58
N LYS A 316 -7.33 -11.33 44.26
CA LYS A 316 -7.40 -11.33 45.73
C LYS A 316 -7.99 -12.63 46.29
N LEU A 317 -8.90 -13.26 45.54
CA LEU A 317 -9.54 -14.52 45.91
C LEU A 317 -8.68 -15.72 45.50
N ASP A 318 -8.05 -15.63 44.34
CA ASP A 318 -7.13 -16.63 43.80
C ASP A 318 -5.91 -15.96 43.15
N PRO A 319 -4.80 -15.78 43.90
CA PRO A 319 -3.57 -15.17 43.40
C PRO A 319 -2.88 -15.97 42.28
N GLU A 320 -3.22 -17.26 42.11
CA GLU A 320 -2.67 -18.14 41.09
C GLU A 320 -3.61 -18.32 39.88
N GLY A 321 -4.67 -17.52 39.81
CA GLY A 321 -5.61 -17.50 38.70
C GLY A 321 -4.95 -17.06 37.39
N TYR A 322 -4.62 -18.03 36.54
CA TYR A 322 -3.99 -17.80 35.23
C TYR A 322 -4.78 -16.80 34.36
N ALA A 323 -6.07 -17.06 34.16
CA ALA A 323 -6.94 -16.25 33.29
C ALA A 323 -7.11 -14.82 33.82
N ALA A 324 -7.19 -14.65 35.16
CA ALA A 324 -7.28 -13.34 35.77
C ALA A 324 -5.98 -12.52 35.61
N ASN A 325 -4.80 -13.16 35.71
CA ASN A 325 -3.51 -12.49 35.42
C ASN A 325 -3.41 -12.10 33.94
N GLY A 326 -3.79 -12.98 33.02
CA GLY A 326 -3.78 -12.71 31.58
C GLY A 326 -4.74 -11.57 31.19
N ASN A 327 -5.97 -11.59 31.71
CA ASN A 327 -6.94 -10.54 31.48
C ASN A 327 -6.51 -9.21 32.12
N LEU A 328 -5.92 -9.24 33.32
CA LEU A 328 -5.35 -8.03 33.94
C LEU A 328 -4.23 -7.44 33.09
N ALA A 329 -3.35 -8.27 32.52
CA ALA A 329 -2.29 -7.81 31.63
C ALA A 329 -2.86 -7.06 30.41
N LEU A 330 -3.88 -7.62 29.75
CA LEU A 330 -4.56 -6.95 28.63
C LEU A 330 -5.28 -5.66 29.07
N THR A 331 -5.90 -5.65 30.25
CA THR A 331 -6.52 -4.45 30.82
C THR A 331 -5.49 -3.35 31.05
N LEU A 332 -4.39 -3.68 31.71
CA LEU A 332 -3.32 -2.74 32.02
C LEU A 332 -2.68 -2.19 30.75
N LYS A 333 -2.47 -3.05 29.74
CA LYS A 333 -2.06 -2.63 28.40
C LYS A 333 -3.03 -1.61 27.80
N ALA A 334 -4.33 -1.88 27.83
CA ALA A 334 -5.35 -0.96 27.34
C ALA A 334 -5.40 0.38 28.11
N LEU A 335 -5.05 0.37 29.40
CA LEU A 335 -4.89 1.56 30.24
C LEU A 335 -3.55 2.28 30.05
N GLY A 336 -2.64 1.75 29.22
CA GLY A 336 -1.30 2.28 29.00
C GLY A 336 -0.27 1.88 30.06
N ARG A 337 -0.65 1.06 31.05
CA ARG A 337 0.18 0.61 32.18
C ARG A 337 1.07 -0.57 31.83
N LEU A 338 2.01 -0.35 30.91
CA LEU A 338 2.72 -1.42 30.21
C LEU A 338 3.64 -2.26 31.11
N ASP A 339 4.30 -1.66 32.10
CA ASP A 339 5.24 -2.40 32.96
C ASP A 339 4.48 -3.32 33.93
N GLU A 340 3.37 -2.85 34.51
CA GLU A 340 2.47 -3.73 35.30
C GLU A 340 1.79 -4.80 34.43
N ALA A 341 1.49 -4.47 33.17
CA ALA A 341 0.94 -5.41 32.21
C ALA A 341 1.92 -6.56 31.94
N GLU A 342 3.20 -6.24 31.72
CA GLU A 342 4.25 -7.24 31.52
C GLU A 342 4.39 -8.15 32.75
N VAL A 343 4.45 -7.61 33.96
CA VAL A 343 4.51 -8.39 35.20
C VAL A 343 3.33 -9.36 35.31
N SER A 344 2.12 -8.87 35.07
CA SER A 344 0.90 -9.70 35.11
C SER A 344 0.93 -10.80 34.02
N CYS A 345 1.42 -10.47 32.82
CA CYS A 345 1.54 -11.41 31.71
C CYS A 345 2.59 -12.50 31.98
N LEU A 346 3.75 -12.12 32.53
CA LEU A 346 4.81 -13.05 32.93
C LEU A 346 4.32 -13.97 34.06
N ARG A 347 3.51 -13.46 35.00
CA ARG A 347 2.89 -14.31 36.03
C ARG A 347 1.94 -15.33 35.40
N ALA A 348 1.06 -14.91 34.49
CA ALA A 348 0.21 -15.83 33.74
C ALA A 348 1.04 -16.88 32.98
N MET A 349 2.10 -16.46 32.28
CA MET A 349 3.00 -17.36 31.56
C MET A 349 3.74 -18.34 32.49
N SER A 350 4.12 -17.91 33.69
CA SER A 350 4.76 -18.81 34.67
C SER A 350 3.84 -19.92 35.18
N LEU A 351 2.53 -19.64 35.25
CA LEU A 351 1.50 -20.59 35.67
C LEU A 351 1.15 -21.58 34.55
N ARG A 352 1.16 -21.11 33.28
CA ARG A 352 0.89 -21.89 32.07
C ARG A 352 1.87 -21.54 30.95
N PRO A 353 3.09 -22.12 30.96
CA PRO A 353 4.14 -21.79 29.98
C PRO A 353 3.89 -22.44 28.61
N ASP A 354 2.97 -23.39 28.53
CA ASP A 354 2.61 -24.11 27.32
C ASP A 354 1.67 -23.33 26.39
N LEU A 355 0.93 -22.35 26.93
CA LEU A 355 -0.18 -21.70 26.24
C LEU A 355 0.29 -20.59 25.28
N ALA A 356 -0.02 -20.72 24.00
CA ALA A 356 0.37 -19.74 22.98
C ALA A 356 -0.24 -18.33 23.22
N GLU A 357 -1.41 -18.25 23.85
CA GLU A 357 -2.10 -16.98 24.15
C GLU A 357 -1.28 -16.05 25.05
N THR A 358 -0.51 -16.58 26.02
CA THR A 358 0.36 -15.73 26.86
C THR A 358 1.51 -15.12 26.08
N HIS A 359 2.10 -15.87 25.14
CA HIS A 359 3.14 -15.36 24.27
C HIS A 359 2.61 -14.29 23.30
N ALA A 360 1.38 -14.46 22.79
CA ALA A 360 0.73 -13.45 21.96
C ALA A 360 0.48 -12.15 22.75
N ASN A 361 -0.02 -12.26 23.98
CA ASN A 361 -0.26 -11.11 24.86
C ASN A 361 1.06 -10.41 25.23
N LEU A 362 2.09 -11.18 25.57
CA LEU A 362 3.43 -10.65 25.86
C LEU A 362 4.01 -9.93 24.64
N GLY A 363 3.91 -10.52 23.45
CA GLY A 363 4.35 -9.89 22.19
C GLY A 363 3.68 -8.54 21.96
N GLY A 364 2.37 -8.43 22.19
CA GLY A 364 1.64 -7.17 22.09
C GLY A 364 2.05 -6.12 23.13
N ILE A 365 2.37 -6.52 24.36
CA ILE A 365 2.85 -5.61 25.41
C ILE A 365 4.26 -5.10 25.05
N LEU A 366 5.16 -6.01 24.68
CA LEU A 366 6.53 -5.69 24.26
C LEU A 366 6.54 -4.76 23.03
N HIS A 367 5.62 -4.98 22.08
CA HIS A 367 5.46 -4.10 20.92
C HIS A 367 5.10 -2.67 21.33
N GLU A 368 4.14 -2.48 22.24
CA GLU A 368 3.77 -1.15 22.72
C GLU A 368 4.85 -0.48 23.58
N GLN A 369 5.68 -1.27 24.28
CA GLN A 369 6.88 -0.78 24.97
C GLN A 369 8.03 -0.41 24.01
N GLY A 370 7.91 -0.71 22.71
CA GLY A 370 8.96 -0.50 21.70
C GLY A 370 10.08 -1.55 21.74
N ARG A 371 9.88 -2.69 22.40
CA ARG A 371 10.82 -3.83 22.48
C ARG A 371 10.60 -4.79 21.30
N LEU A 372 10.79 -4.27 20.09
CA LEU A 372 10.35 -4.91 18.84
C LEU A 372 10.96 -6.31 18.61
N GLN A 373 12.26 -6.49 18.88
CA GLN A 373 12.93 -7.80 18.69
C GLN A 373 12.34 -8.88 19.61
N GLU A 374 12.02 -8.53 20.85
CA GLU A 374 11.43 -9.46 21.82
C GLU A 374 9.96 -9.74 21.51
N ALA A 375 9.24 -8.75 20.97
CA ALA A 375 7.91 -8.92 20.44
C ALA A 375 7.89 -9.90 19.25
N VAL A 376 8.79 -9.72 18.28
CA VAL A 376 8.99 -10.62 17.13
C VAL A 376 9.27 -12.05 17.60
N ALA A 377 10.19 -12.23 18.55
CA ALA A 377 10.49 -13.55 19.11
C ALA A 377 9.27 -14.19 19.80
N SER A 378 8.46 -13.39 20.48
CA SER A 378 7.23 -13.85 21.14
C SER A 378 6.18 -14.30 20.11
N PHE A 379 5.97 -13.54 19.03
CA PHE A 379 5.03 -13.93 17.97
C PHE A 379 5.51 -15.15 17.17
N ARG A 380 6.81 -15.28 16.90
CA ARG A 380 7.37 -16.49 16.26
C ARG A 380 7.10 -17.75 17.10
N ARG A 381 7.27 -17.68 18.43
CA ARG A 381 6.91 -18.78 19.34
C ARG A 381 5.44 -19.17 19.30
N VAL A 382 4.54 -18.19 19.08
CA VAL A 382 3.11 -18.47 18.88
C VAL A 382 2.92 -19.29 17.60
N LEU A 383 3.56 -18.87 16.50
CA LEU A 383 3.45 -19.54 15.21
C LEU A 383 4.12 -20.92 15.16
N ASP A 384 5.17 -21.15 15.96
CA ASP A 384 5.80 -22.47 16.10
C ASP A 384 4.83 -23.50 16.72
N LYS A 385 3.98 -23.05 17.67
CA LYS A 385 3.00 -23.89 18.36
C LYS A 385 1.65 -23.94 17.65
N GLN A 386 1.25 -22.84 17.03
CA GLN A 386 -0.01 -22.65 16.34
C GLN A 386 0.24 -22.01 14.98
N PRO A 387 0.68 -22.80 13.98
CA PRO A 387 0.98 -22.28 12.64
C PRO A 387 -0.19 -21.53 11.99
N ASP A 388 -1.43 -21.89 12.34
CA ASP A 388 -2.67 -21.33 11.79
C ASP A 388 -3.13 -20.03 12.48
N ASN A 389 -2.35 -19.47 13.42
CA ASN A 389 -2.69 -18.25 14.14
C ASN A 389 -2.41 -16.99 13.30
N ALA A 390 -3.33 -16.67 12.37
CA ALA A 390 -3.22 -15.52 11.46
C ALA A 390 -3.14 -14.16 12.18
N VAL A 391 -3.75 -14.04 13.36
CA VAL A 391 -3.69 -12.81 14.17
C VAL A 391 -2.26 -12.59 14.68
N ALA A 392 -1.62 -13.63 15.22
CA ALA A 392 -0.23 -13.54 15.66
C ALA A 392 0.73 -13.27 14.49
N PHE A 393 0.49 -13.85 13.31
CA PHE A 393 1.29 -13.57 12.11
C PHE A 393 1.09 -12.10 11.65
N SER A 394 -0.13 -11.59 11.61
CA SER A 394 -0.35 -10.16 11.29
C SER A 394 0.35 -9.23 12.28
N ASN A 395 0.32 -9.55 13.58
CA ASN A 395 1.06 -8.79 14.59
C ASN A 395 2.58 -8.88 14.41
N LEU A 396 3.10 -10.04 13.99
CA LEU A 396 4.51 -10.22 13.62
C LEU A 396 4.87 -9.28 12.45
N LEU A 397 4.10 -9.29 11.37
CA LEU A 397 4.34 -8.42 10.20
C LEU A 397 4.28 -6.93 10.57
N PHE A 398 3.36 -6.56 11.45
CA PHE A 398 3.28 -5.18 11.94
C PHE A 398 4.50 -4.78 12.79
N CYS A 399 5.07 -5.71 13.56
CA CYS A 399 6.31 -5.49 14.30
C CYS A 399 7.53 -5.41 13.38
N LEU A 400 7.61 -6.30 12.37
CA LEU A 400 8.70 -6.30 11.39
C LEU A 400 8.73 -4.99 10.59
N ALA A 401 7.58 -4.49 10.14
CA ALA A 401 7.47 -3.20 9.46
C ALA A 401 7.95 -2.00 10.30
N GLN A 402 8.06 -2.15 11.63
CA GLN A 402 8.56 -1.13 12.55
C GLN A 402 10.04 -1.32 12.93
N SER A 403 10.67 -2.42 12.52
CA SER A 403 12.00 -2.83 12.98
C SER A 403 13.10 -2.32 12.04
N SER A 404 14.10 -1.62 12.59
CA SER A 404 15.23 -0.97 11.88
C SER A 404 16.17 -1.94 11.15
N GLY A 405 16.17 -3.22 11.52
CA GLY A 405 17.09 -4.24 11.01
C GLY A 405 16.50 -5.21 9.98
N VAL A 406 15.29 -4.95 9.48
CA VAL A 406 14.63 -5.82 8.49
C VAL A 406 14.74 -5.17 7.12
N ALA A 407 15.34 -5.88 6.17
CA ALA A 407 15.46 -5.40 4.80
C ALA A 407 14.08 -5.41 4.09
N ALA A 408 13.91 -4.55 3.08
CA ALA A 408 12.61 -4.39 2.40
C ALA A 408 12.15 -5.67 1.68
N ASP A 409 13.09 -6.41 1.10
CA ASP A 409 12.87 -7.72 0.47
C ASP A 409 12.51 -8.80 1.50
N GLU A 410 13.24 -8.89 2.62
CA GLU A 410 12.91 -9.80 3.72
C GLU A 410 11.51 -9.53 4.28
N LEU A 411 11.16 -8.25 4.46
CA LEU A 411 9.82 -7.86 4.91
C LEU A 411 8.76 -8.31 3.89
N PHE A 412 8.98 -8.08 2.60
CA PHE A 412 8.06 -8.49 1.55
C PHE A 412 7.90 -10.02 1.47
N GLU A 413 8.98 -10.78 1.62
CA GLU A 413 8.95 -12.24 1.67
C GLU A 413 8.09 -12.75 2.84
N GLU A 414 8.21 -12.15 4.02
CA GLU A 414 7.38 -12.52 5.18
C GLU A 414 5.88 -12.24 4.93
N HIS A 415 5.53 -11.16 4.23
CA HIS A 415 4.16 -10.95 3.79
C HIS A 415 3.71 -12.03 2.80
N CYS A 416 4.54 -12.40 1.83
CA CYS A 416 4.23 -13.48 0.90
C CYS A 416 4.01 -14.82 1.63
N ARG A 417 4.81 -15.12 2.68
CA ARG A 417 4.63 -16.31 3.53
C ARG A 417 3.28 -16.31 4.25
N PHE A 418 2.76 -15.15 4.64
CA PHE A 418 1.40 -15.05 5.16
C PHE A 418 0.38 -15.51 4.12
N GLY A 419 0.46 -15.02 2.87
CA GLY A 419 -0.41 -15.46 1.79
C GLY A 419 -0.26 -16.94 1.46
N GLU A 420 0.97 -17.44 1.36
CA GLU A 420 1.22 -18.88 1.13
C GLU A 420 0.61 -19.76 2.22
N ARG A 421 0.61 -19.32 3.47
CA ARG A 421 0.05 -20.11 4.57
C ARG A 421 -1.48 -20.07 4.61
N TYR A 422 -2.06 -18.88 4.48
CA TYR A 422 -3.47 -18.66 4.78
C TYR A 422 -4.38 -18.60 3.55
N GLU A 423 -3.83 -18.33 2.38
CA GLU A 423 -4.58 -18.26 1.11
C GLU A 423 -4.49 -19.56 0.30
N ALA A 424 -3.36 -20.28 0.39
CA ALA A 424 -3.12 -21.49 -0.42
C ALA A 424 -4.26 -22.53 -0.36
N PRO A 425 -4.93 -22.79 0.78
CA PRO A 425 -6.07 -23.70 0.84
C PRO A 425 -7.25 -23.31 -0.07
N PHE A 426 -7.35 -22.04 -0.48
CA PHE A 426 -8.45 -21.50 -1.29
C PHE A 426 -8.07 -21.25 -2.76
N ARG A 427 -6.77 -21.27 -3.10
CA ARG A 427 -6.28 -20.96 -4.46
C ARG A 427 -6.76 -21.92 -5.53
N ALA A 428 -6.98 -23.19 -5.19
CA ALA A 428 -7.41 -24.22 -6.14
C ALA A 428 -8.88 -24.03 -6.60
N THR A 429 -9.66 -23.24 -5.88
CA THR A 429 -11.08 -23.00 -6.13
C THR A 429 -11.32 -21.51 -6.28
N VAL A 430 -11.01 -20.95 -7.46
CA VAL A 430 -11.47 -19.59 -7.80
C VAL A 430 -12.99 -19.65 -7.89
N PRO A 431 -13.74 -18.89 -7.06
CA PRO A 431 -15.20 -18.94 -7.09
C PRO A 431 -15.72 -18.48 -8.46
N GLU A 432 -16.75 -19.16 -8.99
CA GLU A 432 -17.55 -18.59 -10.07
C GLU A 432 -18.35 -17.41 -9.51
N PHE A 433 -18.16 -16.23 -10.10
CA PHE A 433 -18.87 -15.02 -9.69
C PHE A 433 -20.18 -14.89 -10.45
N SER A 434 -21.28 -14.79 -9.72
CA SER A 434 -22.62 -14.54 -10.28
C SER A 434 -22.88 -13.07 -10.63
N ASN A 435 -21.93 -12.17 -10.33
CA ASN A 435 -22.03 -10.75 -10.62
C ASN A 435 -22.16 -10.51 -12.14
N SER A 436 -23.18 -9.76 -12.56
CA SER A 436 -23.36 -9.36 -13.97
C SER A 436 -22.13 -8.57 -14.45
N ARG A 437 -21.58 -8.93 -15.62
CA ARG A 437 -20.42 -8.30 -16.28
C ARG A 437 -20.76 -7.04 -17.08
N GLU A 438 -21.87 -6.37 -16.77
CA GLU A 438 -22.19 -5.08 -17.35
C GLU A 438 -21.25 -3.98 -16.84
N ALA A 439 -20.46 -3.41 -17.75
CA ALA A 439 -19.38 -2.47 -17.41
C ALA A 439 -19.86 -1.16 -16.77
N GLU A 440 -21.06 -0.68 -17.12
CA GLU A 440 -21.58 0.65 -16.74
C GLU A 440 -22.70 0.62 -15.69
N ARG A 441 -23.08 -0.55 -15.19
CA ARG A 441 -24.12 -0.64 -14.15
C ARG A 441 -23.67 0.00 -12.84
N LYS A 442 -24.65 0.24 -11.96
CA LYS A 442 -24.39 0.67 -10.58
C LYS A 442 -23.57 -0.43 -9.86
N LEU A 443 -22.48 -0.03 -9.21
CA LEU A 443 -21.57 -0.94 -8.50
C LEU A 443 -21.92 -1.02 -7.02
N ARG A 444 -21.88 -2.23 -6.45
CA ARG A 444 -21.91 -2.47 -5.02
C ARG A 444 -20.49 -2.53 -4.48
N VAL A 445 -20.14 -1.57 -3.63
CA VAL A 445 -18.79 -1.42 -3.07
C VAL A 445 -18.83 -1.66 -1.58
N GLY A 446 -18.17 -2.73 -1.12
CA GLY A 446 -18.12 -3.12 0.29
C GLY A 446 -16.84 -2.65 0.97
N PHE A 447 -16.95 -2.03 2.14
CA PHE A 447 -15.82 -1.63 2.97
C PHE A 447 -15.77 -2.50 4.22
N VAL A 448 -14.65 -3.18 4.45
CA VAL A 448 -14.43 -4.06 5.60
C VAL A 448 -13.37 -3.45 6.50
N SER A 449 -13.69 -3.24 7.78
CA SER A 449 -12.72 -2.68 8.72
C SER A 449 -13.05 -2.98 10.17
N GLY A 450 -11.99 -3.15 10.97
CA GLY A 450 -12.06 -3.10 12.43
C GLY A 450 -12.21 -1.68 13.01
N ASP A 451 -12.09 -0.64 12.18
CA ASP A 451 -11.83 0.73 12.63
C ASP A 451 -12.90 1.76 12.23
N LEU A 452 -14.11 1.32 11.83
CA LEU A 452 -15.26 2.20 11.59
C LEU A 452 -15.88 2.72 12.91
N ARG A 453 -15.05 3.39 13.72
CA ARG A 453 -15.34 3.99 15.03
C ARG A 453 -14.44 5.20 15.23
N SER A 454 -14.38 5.79 16.43
CA SER A 454 -13.41 6.83 16.79
C SER A 454 -11.97 6.29 16.72
N HIS A 455 -11.41 6.32 15.51
CA HIS A 455 -10.10 5.82 15.11
C HIS A 455 -9.58 6.64 13.92
N VAL A 456 -8.27 6.61 13.68
CA VAL A 456 -7.65 7.40 12.60
C VAL A 456 -8.16 7.00 11.21
N VAL A 457 -8.40 5.71 10.97
CA VAL A 457 -8.96 5.24 9.67
C VAL A 457 -10.31 5.90 9.40
N ALA A 458 -11.17 6.02 10.41
CA ALA A 458 -12.44 6.74 10.26
C ALA A 458 -12.24 8.22 9.92
N THR A 459 -11.25 8.89 10.53
CA THR A 459 -10.95 10.30 10.23
C THR A 459 -10.49 10.52 8.79
N TYR A 460 -9.87 9.51 8.18
CA TYR A 460 -9.47 9.55 6.78
C TYR A 460 -10.62 9.17 5.85
N ILE A 461 -11.41 8.15 6.15
CA ILE A 461 -12.42 7.66 5.21
C ILE A 461 -13.70 8.51 5.21
N GLU A 462 -14.10 9.09 6.35
CA GLU A 462 -15.36 9.86 6.49
C GLU A 462 -15.49 11.01 5.46
N PRO A 463 -14.46 11.86 5.24
CA PRO A 463 -14.52 12.91 4.22
C PRO A 463 -14.74 12.39 2.79
N ILE A 464 -14.21 11.21 2.47
CA ILE A 464 -14.33 10.60 1.15
C ILE A 464 -15.71 9.97 0.97
N LEU A 465 -16.19 9.27 2.01
CA LEU A 465 -17.54 8.71 2.01
C LEU A 465 -18.59 9.79 1.81
N SER A 466 -18.41 10.97 2.41
CA SER A 466 -19.31 12.11 2.19
C SER A 466 -19.38 12.56 0.72
N GLY A 467 -18.31 12.38 -0.06
CA GLY A 467 -18.31 12.69 -1.50
C GLY A 467 -18.83 11.55 -2.39
N LEU A 468 -18.87 10.33 -1.86
CA LEU A 468 -19.43 9.15 -2.53
C LEU A 468 -20.91 8.90 -2.17
N ASP A 469 -21.37 9.48 -1.07
CA ASP A 469 -22.75 9.39 -0.59
C ASP A 469 -23.72 9.92 -1.67
N GLY A 470 -24.74 9.13 -1.97
CA GLY A 470 -25.70 9.45 -3.04
C GLY A 470 -25.14 9.40 -4.47
N HIS A 471 -23.90 8.93 -4.70
CA HIS A 471 -23.33 8.84 -6.04
C HIS A 471 -24.16 7.92 -6.94
N PRO A 472 -24.60 8.37 -8.14
CA PRO A 472 -25.63 7.67 -8.93
C PRO A 472 -25.18 6.30 -9.44
N GLN A 473 -23.87 6.07 -9.54
CA GLN A 473 -23.30 4.82 -10.03
C GLN A 473 -22.74 3.90 -8.93
N LEU A 474 -22.82 4.26 -7.65
CA LEU A 474 -22.26 3.47 -6.55
C LEU A 474 -23.32 3.20 -5.48
N GLU A 475 -23.23 2.03 -4.84
CA GLU A 475 -23.98 1.67 -3.65
C GLU A 475 -23.02 1.13 -2.60
N LEU A 476 -22.93 1.83 -1.46
CA LEU A 476 -21.90 1.56 -0.47
C LEU A 476 -22.42 0.62 0.62
N TYR A 477 -21.62 -0.38 0.95
CA TYR A 477 -21.86 -1.36 2.01
C TYR A 477 -20.74 -1.27 3.05
N ALA A 478 -21.09 -1.36 4.34
CA ALA A 478 -20.12 -1.41 5.42
C ALA A 478 -20.21 -2.73 6.20
N TYR A 479 -19.07 -3.39 6.35
CA TYR A 479 -18.87 -4.57 7.18
C TYR A 479 -17.97 -4.19 8.36
N SER A 480 -18.59 -3.72 9.44
CA SER A 480 -17.89 -3.26 10.65
C SER A 480 -17.52 -4.43 11.54
N ASN A 481 -16.22 -4.67 11.71
CA ASN A 481 -15.68 -5.73 12.55
C ASN A 481 -15.30 -5.23 13.96
N HIS A 482 -16.11 -4.33 14.52
CA HIS A 482 -15.97 -3.87 15.89
C HIS A 482 -17.32 -3.81 16.60
N ILE A 483 -17.27 -3.95 17.92
CA ILE A 483 -18.45 -3.88 18.79
C ILE A 483 -18.74 -2.48 19.33
N ILE A 484 -17.80 -1.55 19.14
CA ILE A 484 -17.94 -0.18 19.65
C ILE A 484 -18.75 0.51 18.59
N ASP A 485 -19.89 1.05 19.01
CA ASP A 485 -20.79 1.85 18.17
C ASP A 485 -20.89 3.24 18.80
N ASP A 486 -19.85 4.03 18.57
CA ASP A 486 -19.71 5.39 19.09
C ASP A 486 -20.31 6.42 18.14
N ASP A 487 -20.19 7.71 18.47
CA ASP A 487 -20.77 8.77 17.65
C ASP A 487 -20.14 8.86 16.25
N THR A 488 -18.87 8.49 16.11
CA THR A 488 -18.23 8.36 14.78
C THR A 488 -18.84 7.21 13.98
N SER A 489 -19.07 6.06 14.62
CA SER A 489 -19.74 4.91 14.00
C SER A 489 -21.14 5.28 13.49
N LYS A 490 -21.90 6.04 14.28
CA LYS A 490 -23.23 6.54 13.90
C LYS A 490 -23.18 7.53 12.74
N ARG A 491 -22.20 8.44 12.70
CA ARG A 491 -22.01 9.35 11.56
C ARG A 491 -21.67 8.59 10.28
N LEU A 492 -20.66 7.71 10.35
CA LEU A 492 -20.24 6.88 9.23
C LEU A 492 -21.39 6.07 8.65
N ARG A 493 -22.24 5.48 9.49
CA ARG A 493 -23.42 4.71 9.07
C ARG A 493 -24.34 5.50 8.14
N GLY A 494 -24.42 6.82 8.29
CA GLY A 494 -25.23 7.69 7.43
C GLY A 494 -24.81 7.69 5.96
N HIS A 495 -23.55 7.34 5.65
CA HIS A 495 -23.02 7.31 4.29
C HIS A 495 -23.18 5.97 3.57
N PHE A 496 -23.63 4.93 4.26
CA PHE A 496 -23.78 3.60 3.69
C PHE A 496 -25.25 3.26 3.47
N ALA A 497 -25.56 2.67 2.30
CA ALA A 497 -26.87 2.11 2.05
C ALA A 497 -27.15 0.90 2.96
N HIS A 498 -26.10 0.15 3.30
CA HIS A 498 -26.17 -1.03 4.15
C HIS A 498 -25.02 -1.03 5.17
N TRP A 499 -25.34 -1.25 6.43
CA TRP A 499 -24.36 -1.35 7.51
C TRP A 499 -24.58 -2.62 8.31
N GLN A 500 -23.57 -3.49 8.35
CA GLN A 500 -23.61 -4.75 9.07
C GLN A 500 -22.45 -4.84 10.07
N SER A 501 -22.78 -5.24 11.30
CA SER A 501 -21.75 -5.69 12.24
C SER A 501 -21.41 -7.15 11.93
N VAL A 502 -20.13 -7.44 11.71
CA VAL A 502 -19.64 -8.77 11.31
C VAL A 502 -18.82 -9.46 12.39
N VAL A 503 -18.80 -8.89 13.61
CA VAL A 503 -18.00 -9.41 14.74
C VAL A 503 -18.31 -10.87 15.06
N ALA A 504 -19.59 -11.25 14.99
CA ALA A 504 -20.04 -12.60 15.32
C ALA A 504 -19.88 -13.61 14.17
N LEU A 505 -19.50 -13.16 12.97
CA LEU A 505 -19.33 -14.03 11.80
C LEU A 505 -17.89 -14.57 11.74
N SER A 506 -17.77 -15.85 11.41
CA SER A 506 -16.50 -16.43 10.94
C SER A 506 -16.13 -15.84 9.57
N ASP A 507 -14.86 -16.00 9.16
CA ASP A 507 -14.42 -15.53 7.84
C ASP A 507 -15.12 -16.27 6.68
N ALA A 508 -15.53 -17.52 6.89
CA ALA A 508 -16.29 -18.28 5.90
C ALA A 508 -17.74 -17.76 5.78
N GLU A 509 -18.41 -17.51 6.90
CA GLU A 509 -19.76 -16.93 6.92
C GLU A 509 -19.77 -15.51 6.36
N LEU A 510 -18.76 -14.70 6.68
CA LEU A 510 -18.63 -13.36 6.13
C LEU A 510 -18.38 -13.39 4.62
N ALA A 511 -17.51 -14.29 4.14
CA ALA A 511 -17.29 -14.47 2.71
C ALA A 511 -18.59 -14.85 1.97
N GLU A 512 -19.43 -15.70 2.57
CA GLU A 512 -20.72 -16.08 2.00
C GLU A 512 -21.75 -14.95 2.05
N GLN A 513 -21.77 -14.18 3.13
CA GLN A 513 -22.61 -12.98 3.22
C GLN A 513 -22.25 -11.97 2.12
N ILE A 514 -20.95 -11.70 1.91
CA ILE A 514 -20.47 -10.77 0.87
C ILE A 514 -20.86 -11.25 -0.53
N ARG A 515 -20.78 -12.57 -0.80
CA ARG A 515 -21.27 -13.16 -2.05
C ARG A 515 -22.78 -13.00 -2.22
N THR A 516 -23.54 -13.26 -1.15
CA THR A 516 -25.01 -13.10 -1.12
C THR A 516 -25.42 -11.65 -1.37
N ASP A 517 -24.68 -10.70 -0.80
CA ASP A 517 -24.88 -9.26 -1.01
C ASP A 517 -24.52 -8.84 -2.44
N GLY A 518 -23.82 -9.68 -3.21
CA GLY A 518 -23.42 -9.42 -4.59
C GLY A 518 -22.44 -8.26 -4.68
N ILE A 519 -21.49 -8.16 -3.75
CA ILE A 519 -20.46 -7.10 -3.76
C ILE A 519 -19.59 -7.25 -5.00
N ASP A 520 -19.38 -6.14 -5.72
CA ASP A 520 -18.59 -6.08 -6.94
C ASP A 520 -17.12 -5.79 -6.65
N ILE A 521 -16.90 -4.83 -5.74
CA ILE A 521 -15.58 -4.42 -5.29
C ILE A 521 -15.57 -4.42 -3.77
N LEU A 522 -14.67 -5.20 -3.17
CA LEU A 522 -14.49 -5.27 -1.73
C LEU A 522 -13.17 -4.57 -1.32
N ILE A 523 -13.26 -3.63 -0.38
CA ILE A 523 -12.14 -2.80 0.06
C ILE A 523 -11.80 -3.14 1.52
N ASP A 524 -10.59 -3.63 1.74
CA ASP A 524 -9.98 -3.76 3.06
C ASP A 524 -9.44 -2.41 3.54
N LEU A 525 -9.84 -1.98 4.73
CA LEU A 525 -9.31 -0.77 5.36
C LEU A 525 -8.39 -1.04 6.57
N SER A 526 -8.07 -2.31 6.85
CA SER A 526 -7.31 -2.69 8.04
C SER A 526 -5.92 -3.24 7.73
N GLY A 527 -5.75 -4.02 6.64
CA GLY A 527 -4.51 -4.74 6.37
C GLY A 527 -4.09 -5.63 7.54
N HIS A 528 -2.80 -5.64 7.90
CA HIS A 528 -2.30 -6.44 9.04
C HIS A 528 -2.52 -5.80 10.42
N THR A 529 -3.38 -4.79 10.54
CA THR A 529 -3.73 -4.21 11.85
C THR A 529 -4.81 -5.02 12.59
N ALA A 530 -5.09 -4.64 13.84
CA ALA A 530 -6.00 -5.38 14.71
C ALA A 530 -7.42 -5.50 14.12
N ARG A 531 -8.09 -6.64 14.37
CA ARG A 531 -9.47 -6.92 13.92
C ARG A 531 -9.64 -6.84 12.38
N ASN A 532 -8.59 -7.03 11.61
CA ASN A 532 -8.72 -7.22 10.16
C ASN A 532 -9.50 -8.49 9.81
N ARG A 533 -9.87 -8.61 8.52
CA ARG A 533 -10.58 -9.77 7.97
C ARG A 533 -9.86 -10.33 6.74
N LEU A 534 -8.52 -10.30 6.71
CA LEU A 534 -7.73 -10.74 5.56
C LEU A 534 -8.01 -12.20 5.14
N LEU A 535 -8.34 -13.09 6.09
CA LEU A 535 -8.77 -14.47 5.80
C LEU A 535 -10.11 -14.54 5.05
N THR A 536 -10.99 -13.55 5.21
CA THR A 536 -12.19 -13.39 4.37
C THR A 536 -11.76 -13.03 2.93
N PHE A 537 -10.85 -12.06 2.77
CA PHE A 537 -10.33 -11.67 1.44
C PHE A 537 -9.54 -12.79 0.75
N ALA A 538 -8.82 -13.62 1.50
CA ALA A 538 -8.12 -14.80 0.98
C ALA A 538 -9.05 -15.82 0.31
N ARG A 539 -10.35 -15.80 0.64
CA ARG A 539 -11.40 -16.64 0.03
C ARG A 539 -12.01 -16.01 -1.22
N LYS A 540 -11.54 -14.84 -1.64
CA LYS A 540 -11.99 -14.09 -2.81
C LYS A 540 -13.53 -13.97 -2.94
N PRO A 541 -14.26 -13.45 -1.92
CA PRO A 541 -15.72 -13.36 -1.98
C PRO A 541 -16.27 -12.30 -2.95
N ALA A 542 -15.46 -11.34 -3.39
CA ALA A 542 -15.84 -10.38 -4.43
C ALA A 542 -14.91 -10.53 -5.66
N PRO A 543 -15.41 -10.25 -6.88
CA PRO A 543 -14.61 -10.39 -8.09
C PRO A 543 -13.39 -9.49 -8.12
N VAL A 544 -13.53 -8.26 -7.60
CA VAL A 544 -12.44 -7.30 -7.44
C VAL A 544 -12.23 -7.01 -5.95
N GLN A 545 -10.98 -7.01 -5.50
CA GLN A 545 -10.60 -6.69 -4.13
C GLN A 545 -9.46 -5.67 -4.10
N ALA A 546 -9.55 -4.70 -3.20
CA ALA A 546 -8.50 -3.72 -2.97
C ALA A 546 -8.19 -3.56 -1.48
N SER A 547 -6.95 -3.25 -1.13
CA SER A 547 -6.58 -2.80 0.22
C SER A 547 -6.23 -1.31 0.20
N TRP A 548 -6.59 -0.60 1.26
CA TRP A 548 -6.31 0.82 1.42
C TRP A 548 -6.17 1.23 2.89
N ILE A 549 -5.23 2.15 3.10
CA ILE A 549 -5.09 3.12 4.20
C ILE A 549 -4.73 2.61 5.60
N GLY A 550 -5.22 1.45 6.04
CA GLY A 550 -5.01 0.98 7.43
C GLY A 550 -3.59 0.50 7.72
N TYR A 551 -2.91 -0.04 6.71
CA TYR A 551 -1.60 -0.67 6.83
C TYR A 551 -0.71 -0.29 5.64
N PRO A 552 0.41 0.42 5.84
CA PRO A 552 1.22 0.98 4.76
C PRO A 552 2.25 -0.03 4.20
N CYS A 553 1.84 -1.27 3.95
CA CYS A 553 2.60 -2.32 3.24
C CYS A 553 1.60 -3.26 2.53
N THR A 554 2.10 -4.20 1.73
CA THR A 554 1.28 -5.25 1.11
C THR A 554 0.52 -6.11 2.12
N THR A 555 -0.60 -6.69 1.72
CA THR A 555 -1.29 -7.74 2.47
C THR A 555 -0.65 -9.12 2.29
N GLY A 556 0.22 -9.27 1.29
CA GLY A 556 0.82 -10.55 0.91
C GLY A 556 -0.14 -11.55 0.26
N LEU A 557 -1.41 -11.21 0.09
CA LEU A 557 -2.42 -12.05 -0.52
C LEU A 557 -2.47 -11.86 -2.04
N ARG A 558 -2.37 -12.95 -2.81
CA ARG A 558 -2.61 -12.90 -4.27
C ARG A 558 -4.09 -12.72 -4.61
N ALA A 559 -4.98 -13.03 -3.67
CA ALA A 559 -6.40 -12.75 -3.79
C ALA A 559 -6.73 -11.24 -3.74
N MET A 560 -5.81 -10.40 -3.26
CA MET A 560 -5.96 -8.94 -3.27
C MET A 560 -5.46 -8.38 -4.60
N ASP A 561 -6.34 -7.76 -5.39
CA ASP A 561 -5.98 -7.33 -6.76
C ASP A 561 -5.24 -6.00 -6.76
N TYR A 562 -5.68 -5.06 -5.92
CA TYR A 562 -5.22 -3.67 -5.95
C TYR A 562 -4.82 -3.15 -4.58
N TYR A 563 -3.86 -2.23 -4.56
CA TYR A 563 -3.53 -1.43 -3.39
C TYR A 563 -3.64 0.06 -3.75
N LEU A 564 -4.50 0.78 -3.03
CA LEU A 564 -4.74 2.21 -3.25
C LEU A 564 -3.71 3.05 -2.47
N THR A 565 -2.99 3.94 -3.15
CA THR A 565 -1.90 4.74 -2.57
C THR A 565 -1.64 6.02 -3.39
N ASP A 566 -0.55 6.76 -3.15
CA ASP A 566 -0.05 7.86 -3.98
C ASP A 566 1.43 7.69 -4.36
N ARG A 567 1.89 8.55 -5.29
CA ARG A 567 3.27 8.52 -5.80
C ARG A 567 4.33 8.88 -4.77
N GLY A 568 3.97 9.62 -3.72
CA GLY A 568 4.90 9.97 -2.65
C GLY A 568 5.17 8.78 -1.73
N LEU A 569 4.12 8.00 -1.41
CA LEU A 569 4.19 6.84 -0.53
C LEU A 569 4.80 5.64 -1.26
N VAL A 570 4.33 5.37 -2.48
CA VAL A 570 4.84 4.30 -3.35
C VAL A 570 5.22 4.92 -4.71
N PRO A 571 6.47 5.40 -4.86
CA PRO A 571 6.99 5.87 -6.14
C PRO A 571 7.07 4.74 -7.16
N SER A 572 6.93 5.06 -8.45
CA SER A 572 7.10 4.08 -9.53
C SER A 572 8.52 3.48 -9.53
N GLY A 573 8.62 2.18 -9.85
CA GLY A 573 9.89 1.46 -9.88
C GLY A 573 10.01 0.40 -8.80
N ALA A 574 11.15 0.35 -8.10
CA ALA A 574 11.49 -0.76 -7.21
C ALA A 574 10.50 -0.95 -6.04
N MET A 575 9.84 0.10 -5.57
CA MET A 575 8.92 0.01 -4.44
C MET A 575 7.60 -0.69 -4.80
N GLU A 576 7.16 -0.62 -6.06
CA GLU A 576 5.98 -1.35 -6.54
C GLU A 576 6.20 -2.87 -6.48
N GLN A 577 7.45 -3.34 -6.51
CA GLN A 577 7.81 -4.76 -6.39
C GLN A 577 7.66 -5.30 -4.96
N GLN A 578 7.44 -4.42 -3.98
CA GLN A 578 7.17 -4.79 -2.58
C GLN A 578 5.68 -5.06 -2.34
N PHE A 579 4.88 -5.19 -3.40
CA PHE A 579 3.45 -5.48 -3.33
C PHE A 579 3.07 -6.70 -4.16
N THR A 580 2.21 -7.53 -3.58
CA THR A 580 1.52 -8.60 -4.32
C THR A 580 0.39 -8.03 -5.16
N GLU A 581 -0.22 -6.95 -4.68
CA GLU A 581 -1.28 -6.18 -5.32
C GLU A 581 -0.75 -5.29 -6.45
N LYS A 582 -1.65 -4.87 -7.34
CA LYS A 582 -1.36 -3.84 -8.34
C LYS A 582 -1.64 -2.45 -7.81
N ILE A 583 -0.66 -1.56 -7.98
CA ILE A 583 -0.70 -0.23 -7.40
C ILE A 583 -1.66 0.67 -8.16
N VAL A 584 -2.54 1.35 -7.42
CA VAL A 584 -3.42 2.38 -7.96
C VAL A 584 -3.09 3.71 -7.30
N HIS A 585 -2.53 4.63 -8.08
CA HIS A 585 -2.18 5.95 -7.59
C HIS A 585 -3.40 6.87 -7.60
N LEU A 586 -3.85 7.26 -6.41
CA LEU A 586 -4.76 8.36 -6.14
C LEU A 586 -3.96 9.68 -6.02
N PRO A 587 -4.63 10.84 -6.12
CA PRO A 587 -3.98 12.14 -5.88
C PRO A 587 -3.30 12.27 -4.51
N ALA A 588 -3.78 11.55 -3.49
CA ALA A 588 -3.14 11.41 -2.18
C ALA A 588 -3.59 10.10 -1.50
N SER A 589 -2.70 9.49 -0.71
CA SER A 589 -2.94 8.23 0.01
C SER A 589 -3.88 8.42 1.17
N VAL A 590 -3.77 9.58 1.83
CA VAL A 590 -4.55 9.94 3.02
C VAL A 590 -5.17 11.33 2.85
N PRO A 591 -6.50 11.46 2.90
CA PRO A 591 -7.14 12.76 3.07
C PRO A 591 -6.89 13.30 4.48
N PHE A 592 -6.87 14.61 4.63
CA PHE A 592 -6.70 15.28 5.92
C PHE A 592 -7.59 16.51 6.01
N LEU A 593 -8.51 16.46 6.98
CA LEU A 593 -9.25 17.63 7.44
C LEU A 593 -8.80 17.99 8.85
N PRO A 594 -8.41 19.24 9.10
CA PRO A 594 -7.93 19.67 10.41
C PRO A 594 -9.06 19.66 11.46
N SER A 595 -8.68 19.48 12.73
CA SER A 595 -9.62 19.62 13.84
C SER A 595 -10.17 21.04 13.90
N LYS A 596 -11.49 21.16 14.15
CA LYS A 596 -12.16 22.44 14.39
C LYS A 596 -11.64 23.15 15.65
N ASP A 597 -11.11 22.38 16.59
CA ASP A 597 -10.55 22.89 17.85
C ASP A 597 -9.07 23.27 17.74
N ALA A 598 -8.48 23.23 16.54
CA ALA A 598 -7.09 23.59 16.34
C ALA A 598 -6.88 25.10 16.62
N PRO A 599 -5.98 25.48 17.55
CA PRO A 599 -5.68 26.89 17.80
C PRO A 599 -5.02 27.54 16.59
N ALA A 600 -4.87 28.87 16.55
CA ALA A 600 -4.09 29.54 15.49
C ALA A 600 -2.63 29.06 15.46
N ALA A 601 -1.99 29.09 14.29
CA ALA A 601 -0.55 28.95 14.19
C ALA A 601 0.07 30.16 14.91
N GLY A 602 0.89 29.90 15.93
CA GLY A 602 1.57 30.96 16.69
C GLY A 602 2.83 31.44 15.98
N GLU A 603 3.46 32.49 16.50
CA GLU A 603 4.81 32.92 16.09
C GLU A 603 5.85 31.80 16.30
N LEU A 604 7.03 31.96 15.69
CA LEU A 604 8.15 31.01 15.83
C LEU A 604 8.70 31.02 17.27
N PRO A 605 8.61 29.89 18.02
CA PRO A 605 9.03 29.85 19.44
C PRO A 605 10.48 30.26 19.69
N ALA A 606 11.41 29.95 18.79
CA ALA A 606 12.82 30.29 18.90
C ALA A 606 13.09 31.79 19.04
N LEU A 607 12.24 32.65 18.44
CA LEU A 607 12.36 34.11 18.54
C LEU A 607 12.12 34.62 19.96
N LYS A 608 11.30 33.91 20.74
CA LYS A 608 10.99 34.25 22.14
C LYS A 608 11.95 33.56 23.12
N ASN A 609 12.28 32.30 22.86
CA ASN A 609 13.02 31.47 23.80
C ASN A 609 14.55 31.61 23.68
N GLY A 610 15.05 32.11 22.54
CA GLY A 610 16.48 32.25 22.25
C GLY A 610 17.17 30.94 21.87
N TYR A 611 16.42 29.86 21.65
CA TYR A 611 16.93 28.57 21.19
C TYR A 611 15.88 27.84 20.34
N VAL A 612 16.34 26.99 19.43
CA VAL A 612 15.49 26.11 18.62
C VAL A 612 15.03 24.91 19.44
N THR A 613 13.74 24.57 19.34
CA THR A 613 13.16 23.37 19.92
C THR A 613 12.75 22.41 18.82
N PHE A 614 13.49 21.31 18.70
CA PHE A 614 13.06 20.15 17.92
C PHE A 614 11.94 19.41 18.67
N GLY A 615 11.01 18.79 17.95
CA GLY A 615 9.91 18.07 18.60
C GLY A 615 9.45 16.81 17.89
N SER A 616 9.06 15.78 18.64
CA SER A 616 8.38 14.61 18.09
C SER A 616 7.16 14.25 18.91
N PHE A 617 6.06 13.98 18.20
CA PHE A 617 4.75 13.64 18.75
C PHE A 617 4.37 12.18 18.48
N ASN A 618 5.32 11.40 17.99
CA ASN A 618 5.14 9.99 17.69
C ASN A 618 5.07 9.16 18.99
N ARG A 619 4.26 8.10 18.96
CA ARG A 619 4.12 7.15 20.07
C ARG A 619 5.42 6.37 20.29
N LEU A 620 5.63 5.89 21.52
CA LEU A 620 6.84 5.15 21.93
C LEU A 620 7.16 3.95 21.03
N SER A 621 6.15 3.26 20.49
CA SER A 621 6.36 2.10 19.61
C SER A 621 7.08 2.44 18.29
N LYS A 622 7.14 3.71 17.90
CA LYS A 622 7.87 4.19 16.71
C LYS A 622 9.28 4.69 17.04
N LEU A 623 9.65 4.73 18.33
CA LEU A 623 10.96 5.16 18.78
C LEU A 623 11.83 3.93 19.04
N ASN A 624 13.08 4.01 18.58
CA ASN A 624 14.10 2.99 18.78
C ASN A 624 15.46 3.69 19.00
N PRO A 625 16.49 2.96 19.47
CA PRO A 625 17.82 3.52 19.66
C PRO A 625 18.42 4.22 18.43
N GLU A 626 18.13 3.74 17.23
CA GLU A 626 18.66 4.28 15.97
C GLU A 626 18.05 5.65 15.61
N VAL A 627 16.75 5.81 15.83
CA VAL A 627 16.06 7.11 15.74
C VAL A 627 16.66 8.11 16.73
N ILE A 628 16.84 7.67 17.99
CA ILE A 628 17.42 8.53 19.02
C ILE A 628 18.88 8.88 18.68
N ALA A 629 19.66 7.95 18.15
CA ALA A 629 21.02 8.21 17.71
C ALA A 629 21.07 9.25 16.58
N LEU A 630 20.18 9.16 15.58
CA LEU A 630 20.12 10.17 14.50
C LEU A 630 19.73 11.54 15.04
N TRP A 631 18.70 11.62 15.88
CA TRP A 631 18.29 12.88 16.49
C TRP A 631 19.37 13.46 17.40
N ALA A 632 20.09 12.63 18.15
CA ALA A 632 21.20 13.05 18.99
C ALA A 632 22.34 13.66 18.15
N ARG A 633 22.66 13.11 16.97
CA ARG A 633 23.62 13.72 16.04
C ARG A 633 23.22 15.13 15.63
N LEU A 634 21.93 15.36 15.36
CA LEU A 634 21.41 16.70 15.04
C LEU A 634 21.49 17.64 16.26
N LEU A 635 21.14 17.15 17.46
CA LEU A 635 21.26 17.92 18.71
C LEU A 635 22.71 18.28 19.03
N GLN A 636 23.68 17.41 18.72
CA GLN A 636 25.11 17.70 18.86
C GLN A 636 25.55 18.79 17.86
N ALA A 637 25.04 18.74 16.62
CA ALA A 637 25.30 19.75 15.60
C ALA A 637 24.61 21.11 15.88
N THR A 638 23.71 21.17 16.86
CA THR A 638 22.95 22.35 17.28
C THR A 638 22.98 22.47 18.81
N PRO A 639 24.11 22.82 19.44
CA PRO A 639 24.35 22.62 20.87
C PRO A 639 23.35 23.31 21.81
N ASP A 640 22.81 24.46 21.41
CA ASP A 640 21.84 25.23 22.21
C ASP A 640 20.39 24.76 22.06
N SER A 641 20.11 23.83 21.13
CA SER A 641 18.74 23.39 20.86
C SER A 641 18.19 22.47 21.95
N LYS A 642 16.86 22.37 22.03
CA LYS A 642 16.17 21.40 22.91
C LYS A 642 15.35 20.41 22.10
N MET A 643 15.00 19.30 22.73
CA MET A 643 14.13 18.27 22.16
C MET A 643 12.88 18.10 23.03
N LEU A 644 11.71 18.29 22.43
CA LEU A 644 10.41 18.03 23.04
C LEU A 644 9.85 16.69 22.55
N LEU A 645 9.57 15.79 23.48
CA LEU A 645 8.97 14.48 23.22
C LEU A 645 7.58 14.45 23.84
N ALA A 646 6.56 14.49 22.99
CA ALA A 646 5.15 14.53 23.40
C ALA A 646 4.45 13.18 23.23
N GLY A 647 3.32 13.02 23.89
CA GLY A 647 2.52 11.79 23.83
C GLY A 647 3.08 10.65 24.69
N MET A 648 3.89 10.97 25.70
CA MET A 648 4.43 10.01 26.64
C MET A 648 3.30 9.38 27.50
N PRO A 649 3.40 8.09 27.85
CA PRO A 649 2.44 7.45 28.75
C PRO A 649 2.61 7.96 30.19
N GLN A 650 1.50 8.11 30.92
CA GLN A 650 1.47 8.77 32.25
C GLN A 650 2.39 8.12 33.29
N ASP A 651 2.71 6.85 33.10
CA ASP A 651 3.44 6.01 34.03
C ASP A 651 4.85 5.61 33.53
N GLY A 652 5.35 6.17 32.42
CA GLY A 652 6.70 5.81 31.98
C GLY A 652 7.20 6.44 30.67
N GLY A 653 8.33 5.91 30.19
CA GLY A 653 8.98 6.30 28.93
C GLY A 653 10.08 7.36 29.06
N GLU A 654 9.94 8.33 29.97
CA GLU A 654 10.92 9.42 30.13
C GLU A 654 12.32 8.92 30.56
N GLU A 655 12.37 7.98 31.51
CA GLU A 655 13.63 7.42 32.00
C GLU A 655 14.34 6.62 30.90
N LYS A 656 13.59 5.78 30.18
CA LYS A 656 14.08 4.97 29.06
C LYS A 656 14.64 5.84 27.93
N LEU A 657 13.85 6.81 27.46
CA LEU A 657 14.28 7.73 26.41
C LEU A 657 15.44 8.61 26.89
N GLY A 658 15.38 9.11 28.12
CA GLY A 658 16.46 9.85 28.75
C GLY A 658 17.77 9.06 28.78
N LYS A 659 17.72 7.76 29.08
CA LYS A 659 18.87 6.86 29.02
C LYS A 659 19.42 6.72 27.61
N TRP A 660 18.58 6.48 26.60
CA TRP A 660 19.02 6.38 25.20
C TRP A 660 19.68 7.68 24.71
N PHE A 661 19.14 8.85 25.07
CA PHE A 661 19.78 10.13 24.77
C PHE A 661 21.10 10.33 25.52
N ALA A 662 21.17 9.95 26.79
CA ALA A 662 22.39 10.04 27.59
C ALA A 662 23.50 9.14 27.05
N GLU A 663 23.18 7.94 26.56
CA GLU A 663 24.11 7.03 25.87
C GLU A 663 24.70 7.65 24.60
N GLN A 664 23.98 8.61 23.97
CA GLN A 664 24.45 9.41 22.84
C GLN A 664 25.06 10.76 23.25
N GLY A 665 25.30 10.99 24.55
CA GLY A 665 25.92 12.21 25.06
C GLY A 665 25.01 13.44 25.11
N ILE A 666 23.69 13.28 25.05
CA ILE A 666 22.72 14.39 25.20
C ILE A 666 22.28 14.50 26.66
N ALA A 667 22.49 15.68 27.24
CA ALA A 667 22.16 15.95 28.63
C ALA A 667 20.63 16.03 28.89
N ARG A 668 20.19 15.58 30.07
CA ARG A 668 18.75 15.45 30.42
C ARG A 668 18.01 16.79 30.39
N GLU A 669 18.69 17.89 30.69
CA GLU A 669 18.17 19.25 30.67
C GLU A 669 17.83 19.78 29.27
N ARG A 670 18.35 19.14 28.20
CA ARG A 670 17.97 19.42 26.82
C ARG A 670 16.67 18.72 26.40
N LEU A 671 16.14 17.81 27.23
CA LEU A 671 14.96 17.00 26.93
C LEU A 671 13.73 17.49 27.70
N ILE A 672 12.64 17.71 26.98
CA ILE A 672 11.34 18.12 27.52
C ILE A 672 10.33 17.01 27.22
N PHE A 673 9.81 16.36 28.25
CA PHE A 673 8.79 15.32 28.09
C PHE A 673 7.40 15.90 28.36
N LYS A 674 6.44 15.54 27.50
CA LYS A 674 5.03 15.90 27.65
C LYS A 674 4.17 14.65 27.59
N GLN A 675 3.36 14.50 28.63
CA GLN A 675 2.43 13.39 28.80
C GLN A 675 1.27 13.48 27.81
N ARG A 676 0.61 12.35 27.52
CA ARG A 676 -0.64 12.33 26.74
C ARG A 676 -1.69 13.24 27.38
N CYS A 677 -2.37 14.02 26.54
CA CYS A 677 -3.34 15.02 26.93
C CYS A 677 -4.54 15.04 25.97
N SER A 678 -5.48 15.97 26.18
CA SER A 678 -6.62 16.16 25.27
C SER A 678 -6.16 16.57 23.86
N MET A 679 -7.00 16.41 22.84
CA MET A 679 -6.65 16.82 21.47
C MET A 679 -6.33 18.32 21.38
N ALA A 680 -7.09 19.18 22.06
CA ALA A 680 -6.84 20.63 22.08
C ALA A 680 -5.47 20.96 22.70
N ASP A 681 -5.16 20.36 23.85
CA ASP A 681 -3.87 20.54 24.52
C ASP A 681 -2.72 19.98 23.67
N TYR A 682 -2.94 18.82 23.03
CA TYR A 682 -1.98 18.18 22.13
C TYR A 682 -1.64 19.07 20.93
N LEU A 683 -2.64 19.69 20.30
CA LEU A 683 -2.39 20.63 19.20
C LEU A 683 -1.68 21.89 19.71
N ALA A 684 -2.05 22.41 20.89
CA ALA A 684 -1.39 23.57 21.50
C ALA A 684 0.10 23.32 21.84
N LEU A 685 0.50 22.08 22.16
CA LEU A 685 1.91 21.73 22.39
C LEU A 685 2.83 22.05 21.19
N HIS A 686 2.30 22.06 19.96
CA HIS A 686 3.08 22.41 18.76
C HIS A 686 3.53 23.88 18.75
N GLN A 687 2.90 24.75 19.56
CA GLN A 687 3.36 26.13 19.76
C GLN A 687 4.64 26.23 20.60
N GLN A 688 5.18 25.10 21.10
CA GLN A 688 6.48 25.04 21.78
C GLN A 688 7.58 24.44 20.90
N VAL A 689 7.27 24.10 19.64
CA VAL A 689 8.18 23.39 18.73
C VAL A 689 8.41 24.24 17.48
N ASP A 690 9.68 24.36 17.10
CA ASP A 690 10.11 25.07 15.89
C ASP A 690 10.17 24.13 14.69
N ILE A 691 10.71 22.92 14.89
CA ILE A 691 10.91 21.91 13.84
C ILE A 691 10.48 20.55 14.38
N SER A 692 9.63 19.83 13.66
CA SER A 692 9.27 18.46 14.04
C SER A 692 10.23 17.45 13.43
N LEU A 693 10.64 16.44 14.19
CA LEU A 693 11.46 15.33 13.72
C LEU A 693 10.60 14.06 13.58
N ASP A 694 10.60 13.51 12.38
CA ASP A 694 9.90 12.27 12.07
C ASP A 694 10.71 11.03 12.47
N THR A 695 10.02 9.89 12.57
CA THR A 695 10.60 8.59 12.95
C THR A 695 10.87 7.70 11.73
N PHE A 696 11.77 6.73 11.88
CA PHE A 696 12.06 5.68 10.89
C PHE A 696 12.37 4.36 11.63
N PRO A 697 12.20 3.18 11.02
CA PRO A 697 11.70 2.91 9.67
C PRO A 697 10.17 3.03 9.55
N TYR A 698 9.47 3.45 10.60
CA TYR A 698 8.03 3.70 10.54
C TYR A 698 7.74 5.18 10.77
N SER A 699 7.36 5.85 9.70
CA SER A 699 7.17 7.30 9.66
C SER A 699 5.86 7.77 10.32
N GLY A 700 5.80 9.05 10.63
CA GLY A 700 4.63 9.78 11.09
C GLY A 700 3.58 9.90 9.98
N GLY A 701 2.32 9.84 10.36
CA GLY A 701 1.19 10.07 9.45
C GLY A 701 0.38 11.27 9.96
N THR A 702 -0.65 11.00 10.76
CA THR A 702 -1.48 12.03 11.41
C THR A 702 -0.67 13.02 12.26
N THR A 703 0.39 12.55 12.92
CA THR A 703 1.30 13.40 13.70
C THR A 703 1.99 14.45 12.82
N THR A 704 2.46 14.05 11.64
CA THR A 704 3.08 14.95 10.65
C THR A 704 2.04 15.93 10.09
N LEU A 705 0.84 15.46 9.75
CA LEU A 705 -0.25 16.33 9.27
C LEU A 705 -0.66 17.38 10.33
N HIS A 706 -0.77 16.98 11.60
CA HIS A 706 -1.02 17.92 12.70
C HIS A 706 0.13 18.92 12.87
N ALA A 707 1.38 18.49 12.78
CA ALA A 707 2.53 19.39 12.89
C ALA A 707 2.50 20.47 11.80
N LEU A 708 2.32 20.07 10.53
CA LEU A 708 2.21 21.00 9.41
C LEU A 708 1.02 21.95 9.58
N TRP A 709 -0.15 21.43 9.98
CA TRP A 709 -1.32 22.27 10.26
C TRP A 709 -1.08 23.26 11.40
N MET A 710 -0.27 22.91 12.39
CA MET A 710 0.12 23.81 13.48
C MET A 710 1.27 24.75 13.14
N GLY A 711 1.71 24.79 11.88
CA GLY A 711 2.80 25.66 11.42
C GLY A 711 4.18 25.14 11.81
N VAL A 712 4.32 23.85 12.10
CA VAL A 712 5.61 23.23 12.44
C VAL A 712 6.09 22.41 11.23
N PRO A 713 7.15 22.83 10.52
CA PRO A 713 7.72 22.02 9.45
C PRO A 713 8.29 20.72 10.02
N THR A 714 8.15 19.63 9.27
CA THR A 714 8.65 18.31 9.67
C THR A 714 9.84 17.90 8.81
N LEU A 715 10.93 17.50 9.45
CA LEU A 715 12.08 16.87 8.81
C LEU A 715 11.91 15.35 8.89
N THR A 716 11.98 14.66 7.75
CA THR A 716 11.79 13.21 7.67
C THR A 716 12.96 12.51 6.97
N LEU A 717 13.18 11.25 7.29
CA LEU A 717 14.13 10.37 6.60
C LEU A 717 13.33 9.36 5.78
N ALA A 718 13.36 9.51 4.46
CA ALA A 718 12.70 8.59 3.54
C ALA A 718 13.49 7.28 3.45
N GLY A 719 12.89 6.19 3.92
CA GLY A 719 13.47 4.85 3.79
C GLY A 719 13.03 4.10 2.52
N ASP A 720 13.46 2.84 2.45
CA ASP A 720 13.25 1.95 1.30
C ASP A 720 11.95 1.14 1.37
N THR A 721 11.18 1.25 2.46
CA THR A 721 9.87 0.61 2.62
C THR A 721 8.75 1.65 2.58
N PRO A 722 7.52 1.31 2.14
CA PRO A 722 6.41 2.25 2.15
C PRO A 722 6.08 2.80 3.55
N ALA A 723 6.22 1.97 4.60
CA ALA A 723 6.07 2.41 6.00
C ALA A 723 7.06 3.53 6.41
N ALA A 724 8.25 3.57 5.80
CA ALA A 724 9.27 4.60 6.03
C ALA A 724 9.06 5.87 5.20
N ARG A 725 7.94 6.00 4.46
CA ARG A 725 7.72 7.08 3.48
C ARG A 725 6.44 7.87 3.65
N SER A 726 5.61 7.60 4.64
CA SER A 726 4.41 8.41 4.92
C SER A 726 4.77 9.87 5.14
N GLY A 727 5.84 10.16 5.90
CA GLY A 727 6.35 11.53 6.07
C GLY A 727 6.78 12.17 4.76
N ALA A 728 7.52 11.44 3.91
CA ALA A 728 7.97 11.93 2.60
C ALA A 728 6.80 12.22 1.65
N SER A 729 5.80 11.34 1.62
CA SER A 729 4.56 11.53 0.85
C SER A 729 3.82 12.79 1.26
N ILE A 730 3.64 13.00 2.57
CA ILE A 730 2.95 14.18 3.11
C ILE A 730 3.69 15.47 2.75
N LEU A 731 5.02 15.49 2.88
CA LEU A 731 5.83 16.66 2.55
C LEU A 731 5.83 16.98 1.05
N GLY A 732 5.91 15.97 0.19
CA GLY A 732 5.78 16.16 -1.27
C GLY A 732 4.44 16.76 -1.66
N ASN A 733 3.33 16.33 -1.03
CA ASN A 733 1.99 16.88 -1.28
C ASN A 733 1.83 18.37 -0.92
N VAL A 734 2.68 18.91 -0.03
CA VAL A 734 2.67 20.33 0.35
C VAL A 734 3.85 21.12 -0.25
N GLY A 735 4.59 20.51 -1.17
CA GLY A 735 5.74 21.11 -1.86
C GLY A 735 6.90 21.44 -0.92
N LEU A 736 7.27 20.49 -0.06
CA LEU A 736 8.37 20.58 0.90
C LEU A 736 9.36 19.40 0.75
N ASP A 737 9.63 18.97 -0.49
CA ASP A 737 10.58 17.90 -0.81
C ASP A 737 11.99 18.19 -0.25
N GLU A 738 12.34 19.47 -0.07
CA GLU A 738 13.59 19.88 0.55
C GLU A 738 13.74 19.43 2.00
N LEU A 739 12.65 19.08 2.69
CA LEU A 739 12.64 18.56 4.06
C LEU A 739 12.65 17.02 4.13
N VAL A 740 12.76 16.35 2.99
CA VAL A 740 12.92 14.88 2.90
C VAL A 740 14.40 14.54 2.77
N ALA A 741 14.98 13.89 3.77
CA ALA A 741 16.34 13.37 3.72
C ALA A 741 16.35 11.91 3.23
N HIS A 742 17.44 11.50 2.58
CA HIS A 742 17.66 10.15 2.06
C HIS A 742 18.72 9.37 2.83
N ASP A 743 19.52 10.05 3.64
CA ASP A 743 20.46 9.44 4.56
C ASP A 743 20.63 10.27 5.85
N ALA A 744 21.38 9.70 6.79
CA ALA A 744 21.62 10.31 8.10
C ALA A 744 22.42 11.62 8.02
N GLU A 745 23.33 11.78 7.07
CA GLU A 745 24.12 13.01 6.90
C GLU A 745 23.26 14.13 6.34
N GLU A 746 22.44 13.82 5.33
CA GLU A 746 21.48 14.75 4.76
C GLU A 746 20.47 15.20 5.80
N PHE A 747 19.96 14.27 6.63
CA PHE A 747 19.04 14.59 7.72
C PHE A 747 19.66 15.61 8.70
N VAL A 748 20.89 15.36 9.16
CA VAL A 748 21.60 16.28 10.08
C VAL A 748 21.90 17.61 9.40
N SER A 749 22.34 17.60 8.15
CA SER A 749 22.67 18.81 7.38
C SER A 749 21.45 19.70 7.18
N LYS A 750 20.32 19.13 6.73
CA LYS A 750 19.04 19.82 6.55
C LYS A 750 18.49 20.35 7.86
N GLY A 751 18.51 19.53 8.92
CA GLY A 751 18.08 19.96 10.25
C GLY A 751 18.89 21.14 10.79
N ARG A 752 20.22 21.14 10.57
CA ARG A 752 21.09 22.25 10.97
C ARG A 752 20.83 23.51 10.15
N ALA A 753 20.63 23.37 8.83
CA ALA A 753 20.31 24.50 7.97
C ALA A 753 18.99 25.15 8.39
N LEU A 754 17.95 24.34 8.63
CA LEU A 754 16.63 24.82 9.07
C LEU A 754 16.69 25.50 10.45
N ALA A 755 17.46 24.95 11.38
CA ALA A 755 17.66 25.55 12.71
C ALA A 755 18.53 26.82 12.68
N GLY A 756 19.34 27.02 11.63
CA GLY A 756 20.26 28.16 11.50
C GLY A 756 19.63 29.43 10.91
N ASP A 757 18.48 29.32 10.23
CA ASP A 757 17.80 30.45 9.58
C ASP A 757 16.38 30.66 10.15
N LEU A 758 16.32 31.36 11.29
CA LEU A 758 15.05 31.64 11.97
C LEU A 758 14.11 32.52 11.13
N ALA A 759 14.63 33.35 10.24
CA ALA A 759 13.79 34.21 9.40
C ALA A 759 13.06 33.37 8.34
N ALA A 760 13.79 32.50 7.63
CA ALA A 760 13.18 31.56 6.69
C ALA A 760 12.21 30.60 7.39
N LEU A 761 12.57 30.11 8.58
CA LEU A 761 11.72 29.23 9.37
C LEU A 761 10.41 29.91 9.83
N SER A 762 10.46 31.20 10.17
CA SER A 762 9.27 31.99 10.51
C SER A 762 8.34 32.15 9.30
N VAL A 763 8.90 32.48 8.13
CA VAL A 763 8.12 32.61 6.88
C VAL A 763 7.48 31.28 6.49
N LEU A 764 8.22 30.17 6.61
CA LEU A 764 7.68 28.85 6.35
C LEU A 764 6.51 28.53 7.29
N ARG A 765 6.67 28.76 8.59
CA ARG A 765 5.64 28.57 9.61
C ARG A 765 4.34 29.33 9.31
N GLU A 766 4.44 30.58 8.89
CA GLU A 766 3.28 31.40 8.52
C GLU A 766 2.51 30.85 7.31
N GLY A 767 3.23 30.33 6.31
CA GLY A 767 2.63 29.80 5.07
C GLY A 767 2.14 28.35 5.13
N LEU A 768 2.54 27.58 6.14
CA LEU A 768 2.33 26.12 6.17
C LEU A 768 0.85 25.70 6.14
N ARG A 769 -0.03 26.41 6.85
CA ARG A 769 -1.48 26.11 6.83
C ARG A 769 -2.07 26.22 5.44
N GLN A 770 -1.71 27.29 4.72
CA GLN A 770 -2.19 27.53 3.38
C GLN A 770 -1.72 26.41 2.44
N ARG A 771 -0.44 26.01 2.53
CA ARG A 771 0.10 24.86 1.77
C ARG A 771 -0.66 23.57 2.04
N VAL A 772 -0.99 23.28 3.30
CA VAL A 772 -1.80 22.10 3.66
C VAL A 772 -3.20 22.21 3.04
N SER A 773 -3.88 23.35 3.20
CA SER A 773 -5.21 23.59 2.64
C SER A 773 -5.26 23.47 1.12
N ASP A 774 -4.22 23.91 0.41
CA ASP A 774 -4.13 23.87 -1.05
C ASP A 774 -3.74 22.48 -1.58
N SER A 775 -3.24 21.59 -0.73
CA SER A 775 -2.78 20.25 -1.13
C SER A 775 -3.93 19.32 -1.52
N PRO A 776 -3.69 18.29 -2.37
CA PRO A 776 -4.69 17.27 -2.70
C PRO A 776 -5.24 16.53 -1.47
N MET A 777 -4.44 16.41 -0.40
CA MET A 777 -4.86 15.77 0.86
C MET A 777 -6.04 16.51 1.52
N SER A 778 -6.15 17.82 1.35
CA SER A 778 -7.24 18.62 1.90
C SER A 778 -8.41 18.84 0.92
N GLN A 779 -8.44 18.09 -0.18
CA GLN A 779 -9.48 18.14 -1.22
C GLN A 779 -10.28 16.83 -1.28
N PRO A 780 -11.18 16.55 -0.31
CA PRO A 780 -11.92 15.29 -0.23
C PRO A 780 -12.80 15.01 -1.46
N GLU A 781 -13.34 16.05 -2.11
CA GLU A 781 -14.14 15.90 -3.34
C GLU A 781 -13.30 15.36 -4.51
N LEU A 782 -12.07 15.85 -4.68
CA LEU A 782 -11.13 15.36 -5.69
C LEU A 782 -10.79 13.89 -5.45
N LEU A 783 -10.52 13.53 -4.20
CA LEU A 783 -10.18 12.16 -3.82
C LEU A 783 -11.38 11.21 -3.97
N ALA A 784 -12.59 11.64 -3.62
CA ALA A 784 -13.81 10.87 -3.84
C ALA A 784 -14.08 10.63 -5.33
N ALA A 785 -13.95 11.66 -6.17
CA ALA A 785 -14.09 11.53 -7.62
C ALA A 785 -13.04 10.59 -8.22
N SER A 786 -11.78 10.71 -7.79
CA SER A 786 -10.68 9.86 -8.25
C SER A 786 -10.88 8.40 -7.80
N LEU A 787 -11.37 8.18 -6.59
CA LEU A 787 -11.72 6.85 -6.10
C LEU A 787 -12.88 6.26 -6.90
N ALA A 788 -13.95 7.00 -7.15
CA ALA A 788 -15.06 6.54 -7.98
C ALA A 788 -14.60 6.16 -9.40
N GLN A 789 -13.69 6.94 -10.00
CA GLN A 789 -13.06 6.60 -11.27
C GLN A 789 -12.23 5.32 -11.17
N ALA A 790 -11.40 5.18 -10.14
CA ALA A 790 -10.58 3.99 -9.92
C ALA A 790 -11.43 2.73 -9.83
N LEU A 791 -12.51 2.78 -9.04
CA LEU A 791 -13.46 1.69 -8.89
C LEU A 791 -14.08 1.30 -10.25
N ARG A 792 -14.46 2.29 -11.07
CA ARG A 792 -14.98 2.02 -12.41
C ARG A 792 -13.94 1.39 -13.34
N VAL A 793 -12.68 1.83 -13.30
CA VAL A 793 -11.59 1.24 -14.10
C VAL A 793 -11.34 -0.20 -13.70
N MET A 794 -11.24 -0.49 -12.40
CA MET A 794 -11.06 -1.85 -11.89
C MET A 794 -12.19 -2.77 -12.35
N TRP A 795 -13.44 -2.28 -12.25
CA TRP A 795 -14.62 -3.04 -12.67
C TRP A 795 -14.65 -3.33 -14.17
N ARG A 796 -14.39 -2.32 -15.01
CA ARG A 796 -14.33 -2.48 -16.47
C ARG A 796 -13.28 -3.50 -16.89
N ARG A 797 -12.11 -3.49 -16.25
CA ARG A 797 -11.04 -4.46 -16.51
C ARG A 797 -11.48 -5.87 -16.17
N TRP A 798 -12.10 -6.08 -15.01
CA TRP A 798 -12.65 -7.39 -14.65
C TRP A 798 -13.72 -7.87 -15.63
N CYS A 799 -14.67 -6.99 -16.02
CA CYS A 799 -15.71 -7.34 -16.99
C CYS A 799 -15.13 -7.80 -18.33
N ALA A 800 -14.01 -7.22 -18.76
CA ALA A 800 -13.30 -7.54 -19.99
C ALA A 800 -12.31 -8.71 -19.88
N ASP A 801 -12.34 -9.47 -18.77
CA ASP A 801 -11.38 -10.56 -18.47
C ASP A 801 -9.91 -10.11 -18.44
N GLY A 802 -9.68 -8.82 -18.21
CA GLY A 802 -8.35 -8.25 -18.04
C GLY A 802 -7.77 -8.57 -16.67
N ALA A 803 -6.50 -8.97 -16.64
CA ALA A 803 -5.75 -9.07 -15.39
C ALA A 803 -5.64 -7.70 -14.71
N ALA A 804 -5.54 -7.70 -13.38
CA ALA A 804 -5.23 -6.48 -12.64
C ALA A 804 -3.90 -5.88 -13.12
N GLN A 805 -3.86 -4.56 -13.27
CA GLN A 805 -2.67 -3.81 -13.70
C GLN A 805 -2.58 -2.50 -12.93
N ALA A 806 -1.36 -2.02 -12.67
CA ALA A 806 -1.17 -0.73 -12.03
C ALA A 806 -1.69 0.41 -12.91
N PHE A 807 -2.23 1.48 -12.33
CA PHE A 807 -2.70 2.66 -13.07
C PHE A 807 -2.84 3.89 -12.16
N GLU A 808 -2.98 5.05 -12.79
CA GLU A 808 -3.18 6.33 -12.09
C GLU A 808 -4.65 6.76 -12.22
N ALA A 809 -5.32 6.90 -11.08
CA ALA A 809 -6.69 7.38 -11.03
C ALA A 809 -6.70 8.92 -11.08
N GLY A 810 -7.62 9.48 -11.87
CA GLY A 810 -7.64 10.93 -12.16
C GLY A 810 -7.09 11.28 -13.56
N VAL A 811 -6.48 10.33 -14.27
CA VAL A 811 -6.15 10.43 -15.70
C VAL A 811 -7.17 9.58 -16.49
N GLN A 812 -7.92 10.17 -17.43
CA GLN A 812 -8.92 9.42 -18.20
C GLN A 812 -8.26 8.41 -19.17
N GLU A 813 -8.17 7.13 -18.80
CA GLU A 813 -7.84 6.02 -19.71
C GLU A 813 -9.01 5.71 -20.66
N LYS A 814 -8.77 5.78 -21.98
CA LYS A 814 -9.65 5.23 -23.02
C LYS A 814 -9.36 3.73 -23.16
N SER A 815 -10.33 2.90 -22.82
CA SER A 815 -10.27 1.44 -22.97
C SER A 815 -10.15 1.01 -24.45
N GLY A 816 -9.15 0.19 -24.76
CA GLY A 816 -8.92 -0.41 -26.07
C GLY A 816 -9.88 -1.55 -26.43
N HIS A 817 -10.03 -1.81 -27.72
CA HIS A 817 -10.64 -3.02 -28.28
C HIS A 817 -9.55 -3.90 -28.90
N SER A 818 -9.76 -5.21 -28.76
CA SER A 818 -9.04 -6.33 -29.35
C SER A 818 -9.06 -6.33 -30.89
N ASP A 819 -7.98 -6.83 -31.49
CA ASP A 819 -7.87 -7.19 -32.89
C ASP A 819 -8.93 -8.22 -33.30
N GLU A 820 -9.66 -7.96 -34.38
CA GLU A 820 -9.92 -8.93 -35.45
C GLU A 820 -10.34 -8.21 -36.74
N GLY A 821 -9.82 -8.69 -37.87
CA GLY A 821 -9.76 -7.98 -39.14
C GLY A 821 -11.09 -7.69 -39.83
N GLY A 822 -11.19 -6.49 -40.41
CA GLY A 822 -12.24 -6.11 -41.35
C GLY A 822 -11.97 -4.72 -41.91
N VAL A 823 -11.66 -4.64 -43.20
CA VAL A 823 -11.53 -3.38 -43.95
C VAL A 823 -12.89 -2.68 -43.95
N ALA A 824 -13.07 -1.67 -43.10
CA ALA A 824 -14.18 -0.72 -43.17
C ALA A 824 -13.74 0.64 -42.60
N MET A 825 -14.14 1.70 -43.29
CA MET A 825 -13.70 3.09 -43.13
C MET A 825 -13.51 3.55 -41.67
N LYS A 826 -12.29 4.01 -41.34
CA LYS A 826 -11.96 4.66 -40.07
C LYS A 826 -12.73 5.98 -39.95
N GLN A 827 -13.65 6.06 -39.00
CA GLN A 827 -13.96 7.32 -38.32
C GLN A 827 -12.92 7.58 -37.22
N PRO A 828 -12.59 8.84 -36.89
CA PRO A 828 -11.45 9.15 -36.03
C PRO A 828 -11.72 8.74 -34.58
N ASN A 829 -10.95 7.77 -34.09
CA ASN A 829 -10.90 7.38 -32.70
C ASN A 829 -10.31 8.53 -31.87
N LYS A 830 -10.98 8.91 -30.78
CA LYS A 830 -10.57 9.92 -29.80
C LYS A 830 -9.07 9.78 -29.47
N SER A 831 -8.26 10.71 -29.95
CA SER A 831 -6.79 10.65 -30.12
C SER A 831 -5.96 10.73 -28.83
N SER A 832 -4.74 10.21 -28.91
CA SER A 832 -3.62 10.44 -27.98
C SER A 832 -3.28 11.94 -27.86
N PRO A 833 -2.69 12.39 -26.75
CA PRO A 833 -2.32 13.80 -26.58
C PRO A 833 -1.30 14.27 -27.63
N ILE A 834 -1.56 15.42 -28.26
CA ILE A 834 -0.69 16.06 -29.26
C ILE A 834 0.16 17.11 -28.55
N PHE A 835 1.42 16.79 -28.25
CA PHE A 835 2.32 17.68 -27.50
C PHE A 835 3.00 18.73 -28.38
N VAL A 836 3.38 19.88 -27.80
CA VAL A 836 4.11 20.94 -28.51
C VAL A 836 5.41 20.47 -29.17
N THR A 837 6.10 19.51 -28.54
CA THR A 837 7.35 18.91 -29.04
C THR A 837 7.41 17.44 -28.65
N GLN A 838 8.07 16.62 -29.46
CA GLN A 838 8.48 15.25 -29.11
C GLN A 838 9.99 15.09 -29.33
N PRO A 839 10.70 14.31 -28.49
CA PRO A 839 12.10 14.04 -28.69
C PRO A 839 12.31 13.22 -29.97
N LEU A 840 13.32 13.58 -30.75
CA LEU A 840 13.80 12.70 -31.82
C LEU A 840 14.49 11.49 -31.16
N LEU A 841 13.91 10.31 -31.37
CA LEU A 841 14.43 9.04 -30.86
C LEU A 841 14.80 8.15 -32.06
N PRO A 842 16.10 7.97 -32.34
CA PRO A 842 16.55 6.94 -33.27
C PRO A 842 16.08 5.53 -32.83
N PRO A 843 16.04 4.54 -33.75
CA PRO A 843 15.65 3.18 -33.42
C PRO A 843 16.49 2.62 -32.26
N LEU A 844 15.81 2.05 -31.25
CA LEU A 844 16.44 1.61 -30.00
C LEU A 844 17.50 0.53 -30.26
N GLU A 845 17.25 -0.34 -31.23
CA GLU A 845 18.14 -1.39 -31.70
C GLU A 845 19.50 -0.87 -32.18
N GLU A 846 19.56 0.36 -32.70
CA GLU A 846 20.82 0.98 -33.11
C GLU A 846 21.57 1.63 -31.95
N PHE A 847 20.89 1.89 -30.83
CA PHE A 847 21.50 2.42 -29.61
C PHE A 847 22.11 1.31 -28.74
N ILE A 848 21.50 0.13 -28.72
CA ILE A 848 21.97 -1.04 -27.94
C ILE A 848 23.47 -1.35 -28.17
N PRO A 849 24.02 -1.37 -29.41
CA PRO A 849 25.45 -1.60 -29.64
C PRO A 849 26.36 -0.56 -28.97
N TYR A 850 25.93 0.70 -28.87
CA TYR A 850 26.70 1.72 -28.17
C TYR A 850 26.73 1.43 -26.67
N LEU A 851 25.56 1.12 -26.09
CA LEU A 851 25.43 0.77 -24.68
C LEU A 851 26.26 -0.45 -24.30
N GLN A 852 26.30 -1.48 -25.17
CA GLN A 852 27.13 -2.67 -24.94
C GLN A 852 28.61 -2.31 -24.84
N LYS A 853 29.13 -1.47 -25.74
CA LYS A 853 30.54 -1.01 -25.67
C LYS A 853 30.82 -0.18 -24.42
N ILE A 854 29.86 0.63 -23.96
CA ILE A 854 29.98 1.37 -22.69
C ILE A 854 30.09 0.37 -21.52
N TRP A 855 29.22 -0.64 -21.48
CA TRP A 855 29.24 -1.69 -20.46
C TRP A 855 30.54 -2.49 -20.46
N ASP A 856 31.06 -2.84 -21.64
CA ASP A 856 32.28 -3.62 -21.78
C ASP A 856 33.52 -2.81 -21.36
N SER A 857 33.57 -1.52 -21.75
CA SER A 857 34.69 -0.63 -21.41
C SER A 857 34.70 -0.15 -19.96
N LYS A 858 33.52 -0.10 -19.32
CA LYS A 858 33.27 0.46 -17.98
C LYS A 858 33.72 1.91 -17.82
N GLN A 859 33.93 2.63 -18.93
CA GLN A 859 34.18 4.06 -18.93
C GLN A 859 32.83 4.75 -19.08
N LEU A 860 32.34 5.39 -18.02
CA LEU A 860 31.01 6.02 -17.98
C LEU A 860 31.05 7.54 -18.03
N THR A 861 32.13 8.14 -17.51
CA THR A 861 32.28 9.60 -17.38
C THR A 861 33.73 9.98 -17.63
N ASN A 862 34.01 11.29 -17.55
CA ASN A 862 35.37 11.83 -17.55
C ASN A 862 36.11 11.71 -18.89
N ASN A 863 35.51 12.26 -19.96
CA ASN A 863 36.11 12.34 -21.29
C ASN A 863 36.39 10.97 -21.94
N GLY A 864 35.39 10.08 -21.90
CA GLY A 864 35.46 8.75 -22.52
C GLY A 864 35.46 8.79 -24.06
N PRO A 865 35.55 7.63 -24.72
CA PRO A 865 35.71 7.54 -26.18
C PRO A 865 34.54 8.16 -26.95
N TYR A 866 33.28 7.92 -26.56
CA TYR A 866 32.14 8.50 -27.25
C TYR A 866 31.99 10.00 -26.98
N HIS A 867 32.40 10.49 -25.81
CA HIS A 867 32.48 11.92 -25.54
C HIS A 867 33.42 12.62 -26.53
N GLN A 868 34.63 12.07 -26.71
CA GLN A 868 35.62 12.64 -27.63
C GLN A 868 35.16 12.56 -29.09
N GLU A 869 34.57 11.42 -29.48
CA GLU A 869 34.04 11.22 -30.84
C GLU A 869 32.86 12.17 -31.11
N LEU A 870 31.92 12.33 -30.16
CA LEU A 870 30.82 13.27 -30.31
C LEU A 870 31.33 14.71 -30.42
N GLU A 871 32.29 15.12 -29.59
CA GLU A 871 32.84 16.47 -29.62
C GLU A 871 33.40 16.80 -31.02
N GLN A 872 34.12 15.86 -31.63
CA GLN A 872 34.70 16.00 -32.97
C GLN A 872 33.65 16.02 -34.08
N GLU A 873 32.73 15.04 -34.10
CA GLU A 873 31.70 14.96 -35.14
C GLU A 873 30.71 16.12 -35.06
N LEU A 874 30.42 16.61 -33.85
CA LEU A 874 29.55 17.75 -33.65
C LEU A 874 30.21 19.06 -34.09
N ALA A 875 31.51 19.25 -33.81
CA ALA A 875 32.30 20.38 -34.32
C ALA A 875 32.23 20.46 -35.85
N LYS A 876 32.47 19.31 -36.49
CA LYS A 876 32.42 19.16 -37.95
C LYS A 876 31.03 19.44 -38.52
N TYR A 877 29.98 18.87 -37.92
CA TYR A 877 28.60 19.07 -38.37
C TYR A 877 28.16 20.54 -38.25
N LEU A 878 28.45 21.17 -37.11
CA LEU A 878 28.10 22.57 -36.84
C LEU A 878 28.99 23.57 -37.58
N GLY A 879 30.11 23.12 -38.14
CA GLY A 879 31.10 23.97 -38.81
C GLY A 879 31.78 24.95 -37.85
N VAL A 880 32.17 24.46 -36.66
CA VAL A 880 32.86 25.24 -35.63
C VAL A 880 34.16 24.53 -35.24
N GLU A 881 35.18 25.29 -34.84
CA GLU A 881 36.51 24.73 -34.55
C GLU A 881 36.66 24.25 -33.09
N HIS A 882 36.07 24.98 -32.13
CA HIS A 882 36.24 24.72 -30.71
C HIS A 882 34.90 24.59 -30.00
N ILE A 883 34.60 23.37 -29.56
CA ILE A 883 33.39 23.01 -28.82
C ILE A 883 33.75 22.20 -27.59
N SER A 884 33.14 22.52 -26.45
CA SER A 884 33.27 21.75 -25.20
C SER A 884 31.90 21.22 -24.79
N LEU A 885 31.77 19.89 -24.66
CA LEU A 885 30.51 19.24 -24.25
C LEU A 885 30.26 19.33 -22.74
N PHE A 886 28.99 19.47 -22.34
CA PHE A 886 28.53 19.60 -20.96
C PHE A 886 27.35 18.67 -20.64
N ALA A 887 27.19 18.31 -19.37
CA ALA A 887 26.09 17.47 -18.89
C ALA A 887 24.70 18.09 -19.09
N ASN A 888 24.62 19.43 -19.08
CA ASN A 888 23.47 20.23 -19.53
C ASN A 888 23.89 21.67 -19.89
N ALA A 889 23.01 22.39 -20.58
CA ALA A 889 23.27 23.75 -21.06
C ALA A 889 23.37 24.81 -19.94
N THR A 890 22.70 24.59 -18.82
CA THR A 890 22.76 25.53 -17.69
C THR A 890 24.16 25.56 -17.07
N LEU A 891 24.77 24.39 -16.89
CA LEU A 891 26.17 24.29 -16.43
C LEU A 891 27.15 24.90 -17.44
N ALA A 892 26.88 24.72 -18.73
CA ALA A 892 27.63 25.37 -19.80
C ALA A 892 27.54 26.89 -19.70
N LEU A 893 26.34 27.45 -19.50
CA LEU A 893 26.14 28.89 -19.37
C LEU A 893 26.83 29.47 -18.12
N VAL A 894 26.69 28.80 -16.97
CA VAL A 894 27.39 29.18 -15.73
C VAL A 894 28.91 29.19 -15.93
N THR A 895 29.45 28.15 -16.58
CA THR A 895 30.89 28.05 -16.84
C THR A 895 31.37 29.07 -17.87
N ALA A 896 30.56 29.42 -18.88
CA ALA A 896 30.89 30.45 -19.86
C ALA A 896 31.12 31.82 -19.19
N LEU A 897 30.21 32.20 -18.28
CA LEU A 897 30.32 33.44 -17.50
C LEU A 897 31.61 33.47 -16.67
N GLN A 898 31.96 32.35 -16.02
CA GLN A 898 33.19 32.20 -15.23
C GLN A 898 34.47 32.20 -16.08
N ALA A 899 34.42 31.55 -17.24
CA ALA A 899 35.53 31.47 -18.18
C ALA A 899 35.91 32.87 -18.69
N LEU A 900 34.90 33.68 -19.04
CA LEU A 900 35.07 35.07 -19.48
C LEU A 900 35.25 36.08 -18.34
N ARG A 901 35.06 35.67 -17.08
CA ARG A 901 35.14 36.54 -15.88
C ARG A 901 34.15 37.71 -15.92
N VAL A 902 32.94 37.45 -16.41
CA VAL A 902 31.85 38.42 -16.43
C VAL A 902 31.38 38.67 -15.00
N THR A 903 31.20 39.94 -14.61
CA THR A 903 30.82 40.36 -13.24
C THR A 903 29.92 41.61 -13.30
N GLY A 904 29.35 42.07 -12.19
CA GLY A 904 28.56 43.30 -12.20
C GLY A 904 27.21 43.11 -12.90
N GLU A 905 26.94 43.87 -13.96
CA GLU A 905 25.68 43.87 -14.69
C GLU A 905 25.81 43.24 -16.08
N VAL A 906 24.80 42.44 -16.49
CA VAL A 906 24.70 41.88 -17.83
C VAL A 906 23.35 42.20 -18.46
N ILE A 907 23.40 42.79 -19.66
CA ILE A 907 22.20 43.12 -20.43
C ILE A 907 21.64 41.85 -21.06
N THR A 908 20.35 41.57 -20.85
CA THR A 908 19.67 40.40 -21.43
C THR A 908 18.19 40.70 -21.68
N THR A 909 17.45 39.77 -22.28
CA THR A 909 16.02 39.91 -22.53
C THR A 909 15.20 39.16 -21.48
N PRO A 910 14.04 39.70 -21.02
CA PRO A 910 13.11 38.95 -20.16
C PRO A 910 12.30 37.92 -20.96
N TYR A 911 12.37 37.96 -22.29
CA TYR A 911 11.70 37.05 -23.21
C TYR A 911 12.59 35.82 -23.51
N SER A 912 12.90 35.07 -22.45
CA SER A 912 13.73 33.86 -22.51
C SER A 912 13.25 32.79 -21.51
N PHE A 913 13.92 31.65 -21.50
CA PHE A 913 13.78 30.64 -20.46
C PHE A 913 14.58 31.04 -19.21
N VAL A 914 14.06 30.71 -18.03
CA VAL A 914 14.59 31.19 -16.74
C VAL A 914 16.05 30.84 -16.48
N ALA A 915 16.53 29.75 -17.06
CA ALA A 915 17.92 29.30 -16.91
C ALA A 915 18.93 30.37 -17.32
N SER A 916 18.62 31.20 -18.33
CA SER A 916 19.53 32.25 -18.80
C SER A 916 19.80 33.28 -17.70
N SER A 917 18.75 33.76 -17.03
CA SER A 917 18.86 34.75 -15.94
C SER A 917 19.30 34.12 -14.61
N HIS A 918 18.94 32.87 -14.34
CA HIS A 918 19.45 32.16 -13.15
C HIS A 918 20.95 31.93 -13.23
N ALA A 919 21.50 31.64 -14.41
CA ALA A 919 22.95 31.51 -14.56
C ALA A 919 23.70 32.82 -14.26
N LEU A 920 23.09 33.98 -14.53
CA LEU A 920 23.63 35.28 -14.13
C LEU A 920 23.60 35.41 -12.59
N ASP A 921 22.42 35.18 -12.00
CA ASP A 921 22.21 35.31 -10.55
C ASP A 921 23.15 34.38 -9.74
N TRP A 922 23.31 33.11 -10.15
CA TRP A 922 24.21 32.16 -9.51
C TRP A 922 25.69 32.52 -9.61
N ASN A 923 26.06 33.38 -10.57
CA ASN A 923 27.42 33.94 -10.66
C ASN A 923 27.53 35.30 -9.96
N GLY A 924 26.52 35.73 -9.21
CA GLY A 924 26.48 37.04 -8.58
C GLY A 924 26.42 38.19 -9.57
N ILE A 925 25.90 37.94 -10.78
CA ILE A 925 25.78 38.92 -11.86
C ILE A 925 24.33 39.40 -11.90
N ARG A 926 24.14 40.71 -11.87
CA ARG A 926 22.82 41.33 -11.90
C ARG A 926 22.30 41.41 -13.35
N PRO A 927 21.15 40.80 -13.67
CA PRO A 927 20.56 40.97 -15.00
C PRO A 927 19.98 42.38 -15.18
N VAL A 928 20.18 42.93 -16.37
CA VAL A 928 19.56 44.18 -16.83
C VAL A 928 18.65 43.83 -18.00
N PHE A 929 17.35 43.75 -17.76
CA PHE A 929 16.37 43.44 -18.79
C PHE A 929 16.18 44.59 -19.77
N VAL A 930 16.36 44.28 -21.05
CA VAL A 930 16.09 45.17 -22.18
C VAL A 930 15.04 44.51 -23.06
N ASP A 931 14.16 45.35 -23.61
CA ASP A 931 13.03 44.92 -24.42
C ASP A 931 13.46 44.25 -25.73
N ILE A 932 12.51 43.59 -26.39
CA ILE A 932 12.72 42.89 -27.66
C ILE A 932 12.33 43.74 -28.87
N ASP A 933 12.94 43.44 -30.01
CA ASP A 933 12.54 43.96 -31.30
C ASP A 933 11.21 43.30 -31.73
N PRO A 934 10.18 44.06 -32.17
CA PRO A 934 8.85 43.53 -32.45
C PRO A 934 8.77 42.61 -33.67
N VAL A 935 9.81 42.58 -34.52
CA VAL A 935 9.85 41.77 -35.73
C VAL A 935 10.58 40.46 -35.47
N THR A 936 11.82 40.55 -34.99
CA THR A 936 12.71 39.42 -34.74
C THR A 936 12.45 38.74 -33.40
N LEU A 937 11.82 39.44 -32.45
CA LEU A 937 11.56 38.99 -31.07
C LEU A 937 12.83 38.72 -30.25
N ASN A 938 13.97 39.10 -30.78
CA ASN A 938 15.27 39.05 -30.12
C ASN A 938 15.50 40.36 -29.35
N LEU A 939 16.55 40.40 -28.52
CA LEU A 939 17.01 41.60 -27.83
C LEU A 939 17.16 42.78 -28.82
N ASP A 940 16.50 43.92 -28.56
CA ASP A 940 16.54 45.09 -29.45
C ASP A 940 17.91 45.81 -29.33
N PRO A 941 18.76 45.77 -30.37
CA PRO A 941 20.08 46.41 -30.31
C PRO A 941 20.01 47.91 -30.07
N LYS A 942 18.95 48.58 -30.53
CA LYS A 942 18.79 50.04 -30.38
C LYS A 942 18.55 50.47 -28.93
N LYS A 943 18.14 49.53 -28.07
CA LYS A 943 17.89 49.78 -26.65
C LYS A 943 19.05 49.34 -25.75
N ILE A 944 20.06 48.65 -26.28
CA ILE A 944 21.20 48.16 -25.49
C ILE A 944 22.03 49.32 -24.96
N GLU A 945 22.44 50.27 -25.81
CA GLU A 945 23.34 51.37 -25.41
C GLU A 945 22.77 52.20 -24.25
N ALA A 946 21.45 52.40 -24.23
CA ALA A 946 20.76 53.13 -23.15
C ALA A 946 20.74 52.39 -21.80
N ALA A 947 20.95 51.08 -21.80
CA ALA A 947 20.99 50.24 -20.61
C ALA A 947 22.41 50.04 -20.05
N ILE A 948 23.45 50.53 -20.75
CA ILE A 948 24.83 50.42 -20.31
C ILE A 948 25.10 51.36 -19.13
N THR A 949 25.66 50.80 -18.07
CA THR A 949 26.14 51.52 -16.89
C THR A 949 27.65 51.28 -16.72
N PRO A 950 28.34 52.02 -15.83
CA PRO A 950 29.72 51.70 -15.45
C PRO A 950 29.92 50.29 -14.86
N HIS A 951 28.85 49.59 -14.49
CA HIS A 951 28.87 48.23 -13.96
C HIS A 951 28.58 47.16 -15.02
N THR A 952 28.18 47.55 -16.24
CA THR A 952 27.88 46.60 -17.32
C THR A 952 29.18 45.97 -17.84
N THR A 953 29.27 44.64 -17.83
CA THR A 953 30.46 43.92 -18.33
C THR A 953 30.14 42.92 -19.44
N GLY A 954 28.86 42.66 -19.71
CA GLY A 954 28.48 41.78 -20.79
C GLY A 954 27.04 41.93 -21.28
N ILE A 955 26.77 41.25 -22.38
CA ILE A 955 25.49 41.12 -23.04
C ILE A 955 25.23 39.62 -23.20
N LEU A 956 24.07 39.17 -22.73
CA LEU A 956 23.58 37.79 -22.88
C LEU A 956 22.32 37.79 -23.77
N PRO A 957 22.47 37.99 -25.09
CA PRO A 957 21.36 37.87 -26.04
C PRO A 957 20.90 36.40 -26.20
N VAL A 958 19.64 36.21 -26.55
CA VAL A 958 19.02 34.90 -26.75
C VAL A 958 18.48 34.81 -28.17
N HIS A 959 18.83 33.76 -28.91
CA HIS A 959 18.25 33.50 -30.22
C HIS A 959 16.85 32.90 -30.06
N VAL A 960 15.82 33.72 -30.25
CA VAL A 960 14.43 33.34 -30.02
C VAL A 960 13.87 32.62 -31.25
N TYR A 961 13.19 31.50 -31.01
CA TYR A 961 12.55 30.66 -32.04
C TYR A 961 13.42 30.24 -33.23
N GLY A 962 14.75 30.22 -33.07
CA GLY A 962 15.70 29.87 -34.12
C GLY A 962 16.02 31.00 -35.10
N VAL A 963 15.53 32.22 -34.84
CA VAL A 963 15.93 33.42 -35.58
C VAL A 963 17.17 34.04 -34.92
N PRO A 964 18.29 34.22 -35.64
CA PRO A 964 19.49 34.85 -35.09
C PRO A 964 19.23 36.28 -34.63
N CYS A 965 19.96 36.70 -33.60
CA CYS A 965 19.96 38.10 -33.14
C CYS A 965 20.64 38.98 -34.20
N ALA A 966 20.56 40.31 -34.03
CA ALA A 966 21.35 41.26 -34.82
C ALA A 966 22.85 41.19 -34.44
N VAL A 967 23.50 40.09 -34.81
CA VAL A 967 24.82 39.68 -34.29
C VAL A 967 25.91 40.72 -34.57
N ASP A 968 25.92 41.32 -35.75
CA ASP A 968 26.92 42.34 -36.12
C ASP A 968 26.73 43.64 -35.34
N GLU A 969 25.49 44.06 -35.11
CA GLU A 969 25.21 45.29 -34.37
C GLU A 969 25.47 45.11 -32.87
N ILE A 970 25.13 43.95 -32.30
CA ILE A 970 25.46 43.62 -30.91
C ILE A 970 26.98 43.55 -30.72
N GLU A 971 27.71 42.96 -31.66
CA GLU A 971 29.18 42.92 -31.62
C GLU A 971 29.77 44.34 -31.72
N ARG A 972 29.27 45.19 -32.63
CA ARG A 972 29.68 46.60 -32.75
C ARG A 972 29.51 47.36 -31.43
N ILE A 973 28.37 47.18 -30.76
CA ILE A 973 28.10 47.79 -29.45
C ILE A 973 29.08 47.23 -28.42
N ALA A 974 29.25 45.91 -28.36
CA ALA A 974 30.16 45.28 -27.42
C ALA A 974 31.61 45.76 -27.58
N ASP A 975 32.12 45.86 -28.82
CA ASP A 975 33.46 46.37 -29.12
C ASP A 975 33.62 47.84 -28.72
N THR A 976 32.59 48.66 -28.96
CA THR A 976 32.60 50.09 -28.61
C THR A 976 32.73 50.32 -27.10
N TYR A 977 32.08 49.47 -26.30
CA TYR A 977 32.01 49.62 -24.84
C TYR A 977 32.87 48.60 -24.06
N GLY A 978 33.61 47.73 -24.76
CA GLY A 978 34.45 46.70 -24.15
C GLY A 978 33.69 45.60 -23.40
N LEU A 979 32.48 45.25 -23.86
CA LEU A 979 31.60 44.27 -23.23
C LEU A 979 31.84 42.85 -23.78
N LYS A 980 31.56 41.83 -22.97
CA LYS A 980 31.54 40.42 -23.40
C LYS A 980 30.20 40.00 -23.97
N VAL A 981 30.18 39.21 -25.03
CA VAL A 981 28.94 38.72 -25.66
C VAL A 981 28.87 37.20 -25.55
N ILE A 982 27.86 36.70 -24.85
CA ILE A 982 27.56 35.27 -24.77
C ILE A 982 26.18 35.04 -25.36
N TYR A 983 26.07 34.31 -26.46
CA TYR A 983 24.76 33.97 -27.03
C TYR A 983 24.17 32.73 -26.35
N ASP A 984 22.95 32.85 -25.83
CA ASP A 984 22.11 31.69 -25.58
C ASP A 984 21.57 31.20 -26.93
N ALA A 985 22.21 30.14 -27.44
CA ALA A 985 21.98 29.56 -28.75
C ALA A 985 21.12 28.29 -28.68
N ALA A 986 20.34 28.12 -27.60
CA ALA A 986 19.55 26.91 -27.37
C ALA A 986 18.47 26.63 -28.45
N HIS A 987 18.19 27.56 -29.38
CA HIS A 987 17.26 27.36 -30.49
C HIS A 987 17.93 27.30 -31.87
N THR A 988 19.25 27.42 -31.98
CA THR A 988 19.94 27.63 -33.27
C THR A 988 20.85 26.48 -33.68
N PHE A 989 20.55 25.25 -33.23
CA PHE A 989 21.26 24.06 -33.68
C PHE A 989 21.23 23.94 -35.22
N GLY A 990 22.40 23.87 -35.85
CA GLY A 990 22.57 23.76 -37.29
C GLY A 990 22.29 25.04 -38.10
N MET A 991 22.11 26.20 -37.46
CA MET A 991 21.79 27.46 -38.15
C MET A 991 22.96 28.14 -38.80
N ARG A 992 22.69 28.71 -39.98
CA ARG A 992 23.69 29.39 -40.80
C ARG A 992 23.18 30.72 -41.34
N LEU A 993 24.07 31.70 -41.41
CA LEU A 993 23.86 33.08 -41.85
C LEU A 993 24.79 33.41 -43.04
N ASP A 994 24.40 34.37 -43.89
CA ASP A 994 25.20 35.00 -44.95
C ASP A 994 26.21 34.10 -45.68
N GLY A 995 25.73 33.16 -46.50
CA GLY A 995 26.62 32.35 -47.33
C GLY A 995 27.29 31.19 -46.59
N ASN A 996 26.56 30.55 -45.66
CA ASN A 996 26.87 29.27 -45.01
C ASN A 996 27.75 29.35 -43.73
N ARG A 997 27.91 30.53 -43.11
CA ARG A 997 28.63 30.67 -41.83
C ARG A 997 27.76 30.20 -40.65
N SER A 998 28.35 29.56 -39.64
CA SER A 998 27.57 29.09 -38.48
C SER A 998 27.23 30.25 -37.54
N VAL A 999 25.97 30.33 -37.10
CA VAL A 999 25.53 31.37 -36.13
C VAL A 999 26.28 31.26 -34.80
N LEU A 1000 26.83 30.07 -34.50
CA LEU A 1000 27.54 29.77 -33.26
C LEU A 1000 28.95 30.38 -33.19
N GLU A 1001 29.45 30.94 -34.29
CA GLU A 1001 30.77 31.60 -34.35
C GLU A 1001 30.74 33.07 -33.92
N TYR A 1002 29.56 33.62 -33.65
CA TYR A 1002 29.38 35.02 -33.25
C TYR A 1002 29.45 35.19 -31.72
N GLY A 1003 29.84 36.38 -31.26
CA GLY A 1003 30.11 36.68 -29.85
C GLY A 1003 31.39 36.01 -29.33
N ASP A 1004 31.71 36.21 -28.05
CA ASP A 1004 32.83 35.53 -27.40
C ASP A 1004 32.54 34.02 -27.22
N MET A 1005 31.28 33.67 -26.93
CA MET A 1005 30.81 32.29 -26.78
C MET A 1005 29.36 32.11 -27.24
N SER A 1006 29.02 30.92 -27.71
CA SER A 1006 27.64 30.49 -27.98
C SER A 1006 27.31 29.20 -27.23
N ILE A 1007 26.15 29.15 -26.59
CA ILE A 1007 25.75 28.04 -25.70
C ILE A 1007 24.60 27.24 -26.31
N LEU A 1008 24.85 25.97 -26.60
CA LEU A 1008 23.83 25.05 -27.11
C LEU A 1008 23.18 24.24 -25.99
N SER A 1009 21.91 23.92 -26.20
CA SER A 1009 21.16 22.95 -25.42
C SER A 1009 20.77 21.76 -26.28
N PHE A 1010 20.98 20.57 -25.73
CA PHE A 1010 20.60 19.26 -26.26
C PHE A 1010 19.59 18.59 -25.31
N HIS A 1011 18.77 19.39 -24.64
CA HIS A 1011 17.62 18.91 -23.87
C HIS A 1011 16.64 18.17 -24.78
N ALA A 1012 15.88 17.21 -24.25
CA ALA A 1012 14.98 16.32 -25.01
C ALA A 1012 13.95 17.05 -25.90
N THR A 1013 13.64 18.31 -25.61
CA THR A 1013 12.70 19.14 -26.40
C THR A 1013 13.34 19.87 -27.59
N LYS A 1014 14.66 19.78 -27.76
CA LYS A 1014 15.42 20.46 -28.83
C LYS A 1014 15.46 19.62 -30.09
N VAL A 1015 15.73 20.26 -31.24
CA VAL A 1015 15.78 19.58 -32.55
C VAL A 1015 16.84 18.48 -32.59
N PHE A 1016 17.96 18.69 -31.89
CA PHE A 1016 18.98 17.70 -31.58
C PHE A 1016 19.09 17.57 -30.07
N ASN A 1017 19.16 16.35 -29.54
CA ASN A 1017 19.19 16.11 -28.10
C ASN A 1017 20.14 14.97 -27.69
N THR A 1018 20.68 15.06 -26.48
CA THR A 1018 21.43 13.99 -25.79
C THR A 1018 20.77 13.69 -24.46
N PHE A 1019 19.43 13.68 -24.46
CA PHE A 1019 18.54 13.79 -23.30
C PHE A 1019 18.63 15.14 -22.59
N GLU A 1020 19.82 15.52 -22.12
CA GLU A 1020 20.03 16.74 -21.32
C GLU A 1020 21.18 17.64 -21.78
N GLY A 1021 22.17 17.09 -22.49
CA GLY A 1021 23.49 17.71 -22.61
C GLY A 1021 23.54 19.13 -23.18
N GLY A 1022 24.62 19.86 -22.94
CA GLY A 1022 24.84 21.17 -23.56
C GLY A 1022 26.21 21.26 -24.23
N ALA A 1023 26.50 22.39 -24.86
CA ALA A 1023 27.85 22.68 -25.34
C ALA A 1023 28.17 24.17 -25.27
N ILE A 1024 29.45 24.48 -25.12
CA ILE A 1024 30.01 25.83 -25.31
C ILE A 1024 30.82 25.82 -26.59
N ILE A 1025 30.53 26.77 -27.49
CA ILE A 1025 31.35 27.08 -28.66
C ILE A 1025 32.13 28.35 -28.34
N CYS A 1026 33.43 28.38 -28.65
CA CYS A 1026 34.31 29.53 -28.40
C CYS A 1026 35.29 29.77 -29.56
N ARG A 1027 35.97 30.93 -29.55
CA ARG A 1027 36.80 31.38 -30.68
C ARG A 1027 38.19 30.77 -30.76
N ASP A 1028 38.76 30.31 -29.64
CA ASP A 1028 40.16 29.90 -29.59
C ASP A 1028 40.41 28.73 -28.63
N ALA A 1029 41.46 27.94 -28.93
CA ALA A 1029 41.85 26.78 -28.16
C ALA A 1029 42.22 27.10 -26.70
N LYS A 1030 42.79 28.28 -26.41
CA LYS A 1030 43.16 28.66 -25.04
C LYS A 1030 41.92 28.86 -24.18
N THR A 1031 40.89 29.49 -24.75
CA THR A 1031 39.59 29.64 -24.11
C THR A 1031 38.92 28.27 -23.92
N LYS A 1032 38.95 27.38 -24.93
CA LYS A 1032 38.47 26.00 -24.80
C LYS A 1032 39.16 25.25 -23.65
N HIS A 1033 40.49 25.29 -23.57
CA HIS A 1033 41.23 24.64 -22.48
C HIS A 1033 40.81 25.14 -21.11
N ARG A 1034 40.62 26.46 -20.97
CA ARG A 1034 40.12 27.03 -19.71
C ARG A 1034 38.71 26.53 -19.36
N ILE A 1035 37.82 26.45 -20.34
CA ILE A 1035 36.49 25.87 -20.17
C ILE A 1035 36.60 24.42 -19.71
N ASP A 1036 37.44 23.62 -20.37
CA ASP A 1036 37.61 22.20 -20.06
C ASP A 1036 38.15 21.97 -18.64
N TYR A 1037 39.06 22.84 -18.17
CA TYR A 1037 39.49 22.85 -16.78
C TYR A 1037 38.34 23.20 -15.82
N LEU A 1038 37.61 24.29 -16.06
CA LEU A 1038 36.50 24.71 -15.20
C LEU A 1038 35.35 23.69 -15.17
N LYS A 1039 35.07 23.02 -16.30
CA LYS A 1039 34.14 21.89 -16.44
C LYS A 1039 34.53 20.68 -15.57
N ASN A 1040 35.81 20.57 -15.22
CA ASN A 1040 36.37 19.47 -14.45
C ASN A 1040 36.98 19.96 -13.13
N PHE A 1041 36.17 20.64 -12.30
CA PHE A 1041 36.55 21.16 -10.98
C PHE A 1041 37.73 22.15 -10.95
N GLY A 1042 38.22 22.59 -12.11
CA GLY A 1042 39.40 23.44 -12.23
C GLY A 1042 40.72 22.68 -12.30
N PHE A 1043 40.73 21.35 -12.38
CA PHE A 1043 41.97 20.57 -12.50
C PHE A 1043 42.66 20.81 -13.84
N ALA A 1044 43.90 21.29 -13.80
CA ALA A 1044 44.80 21.30 -14.96
C ALA A 1044 45.62 20.00 -15.06
N ASP A 1045 45.98 19.41 -13.93
CA ASP A 1045 46.63 18.11 -13.79
C ASP A 1045 46.28 17.50 -12.41
N GLU A 1046 46.91 16.38 -12.03
CA GLU A 1046 46.62 15.64 -10.79
C GLU A 1046 46.77 16.46 -9.50
N VAL A 1047 47.59 17.52 -9.51
CA VAL A 1047 47.92 18.31 -8.30
C VAL A 1047 47.61 19.80 -8.45
N THR A 1048 47.33 20.27 -9.67
CA THR A 1048 47.12 21.69 -9.98
C THR A 1048 45.63 21.98 -10.21
N VAL A 1049 45.06 22.85 -9.37
CA VAL A 1049 43.72 23.43 -9.55
C VAL A 1049 43.86 24.90 -9.91
N ILE A 1050 43.42 25.29 -11.11
CA ILE A 1050 43.59 26.66 -11.63
C ILE A 1050 42.53 27.65 -11.14
N GLY A 1051 41.50 27.16 -10.44
CA GLY A 1051 40.41 27.94 -9.87
C GLY A 1051 39.22 27.05 -9.51
N PRO A 1052 38.19 27.59 -8.82
CA PRO A 1052 36.98 26.84 -8.52
C PRO A 1052 36.23 26.52 -9.82
N GLY A 1053 36.18 25.24 -10.18
CA GLY A 1053 35.34 24.72 -11.27
C GLY A 1053 34.15 23.91 -10.75
N ILE A 1054 33.33 23.43 -11.68
CA ILE A 1054 32.14 22.61 -11.41
C ILE A 1054 32.30 21.19 -11.97
N ASN A 1055 31.37 20.29 -11.65
CA ASN A 1055 31.25 19.00 -12.34
C ASN A 1055 30.34 19.15 -13.57
N GLY A 1056 30.88 19.67 -14.67
CA GLY A 1056 30.12 19.95 -15.89
C GLY A 1056 30.13 18.83 -16.93
N LYS A 1057 30.77 17.69 -16.66
CA LYS A 1057 31.15 16.70 -17.68
C LYS A 1057 29.98 15.87 -18.20
N MET A 1058 29.79 15.83 -19.52
CA MET A 1058 28.84 14.92 -20.18
C MET A 1058 29.29 13.46 -20.04
N ASN A 1059 28.35 12.55 -19.77
CA ASN A 1059 28.61 11.11 -19.67
C ASN A 1059 28.59 10.39 -21.03
N GLU A 1060 29.12 9.16 -21.08
CA GLU A 1060 29.25 8.37 -22.31
C GLU A 1060 27.90 7.96 -22.92
N VAL A 1061 26.85 7.78 -22.11
CA VAL A 1061 25.51 7.40 -22.59
C VAL A 1061 24.87 8.56 -23.34
N GLN A 1062 24.97 9.79 -22.80
CA GLN A 1062 24.54 11.01 -23.50
C GLN A 1062 25.33 11.20 -24.79
N ALA A 1063 26.66 11.00 -24.74
CA ALA A 1063 27.51 11.19 -25.91
C ALA A 1063 27.21 10.18 -27.03
N ALA A 1064 27.06 8.90 -26.68
CA ALA A 1064 26.66 7.84 -27.59
C ALA A 1064 25.30 8.11 -28.24
N PHE A 1065 24.32 8.58 -27.47
CA PHE A 1065 23.01 8.93 -28.02
C PHE A 1065 23.11 10.12 -28.99
N GLY A 1066 23.95 11.11 -28.68
CA GLY A 1066 24.23 12.23 -29.59
C GLY A 1066 24.85 11.79 -30.92
N LEU A 1067 25.81 10.85 -30.88
CA LEU A 1067 26.41 10.28 -32.09
C LEU A 1067 25.38 9.56 -32.95
N LEU A 1068 24.49 8.79 -32.31
CA LEU A 1068 23.40 8.13 -33.02
C LEU A 1068 22.44 9.15 -33.64
N GLN A 1069 22.04 10.17 -32.87
CA GLN A 1069 21.17 11.25 -33.33
C GLN A 1069 21.70 12.01 -34.55
N LEU A 1070 23.02 12.24 -34.63
CA LEU A 1070 23.63 12.93 -35.78
C LEU A 1070 23.36 12.21 -37.12
N LYS A 1071 23.07 10.90 -37.10
CA LYS A 1071 22.72 10.16 -38.32
C LYS A 1071 21.30 10.47 -38.83
N TYR A 1072 20.42 10.96 -37.96
CA TYR A 1072 18.99 11.13 -38.23
C TYR A 1072 18.55 12.61 -38.28
N ILE A 1073 19.42 13.54 -37.87
CA ILE A 1073 19.04 14.93 -37.66
C ILE A 1073 18.65 15.65 -38.96
N ASP A 1074 19.35 15.44 -40.07
CA ASP A 1074 19.04 16.11 -41.35
C ASP A 1074 17.66 15.68 -41.87
N ASP A 1075 17.33 14.39 -41.81
CA ASP A 1075 16.00 13.87 -42.19
C ASP A 1075 14.90 14.43 -41.29
N ALA A 1076 15.16 14.55 -39.99
CA ALA A 1076 14.21 15.16 -39.06
C ALA A 1076 13.98 16.64 -39.35
N LEU A 1077 15.02 17.39 -39.73
CA LEU A 1077 14.90 18.80 -40.12
C LEU A 1077 14.09 18.96 -41.42
N GLU A 1078 14.29 18.09 -42.41
CA GLU A 1078 13.48 18.12 -43.63
C GLU A 1078 12.01 17.73 -43.38
N ARG A 1079 11.74 16.80 -42.46
CA ARG A 1079 10.34 16.51 -42.06
C ARG A 1079 9.69 17.69 -41.33
N ARG A 1080 10.42 18.33 -40.40
CA ARG A 1080 9.96 19.55 -39.73
C ARG A 1080 9.68 20.69 -40.72
N LYS A 1081 10.52 20.86 -41.74
CA LYS A 1081 10.27 21.84 -42.82
C LYS A 1081 8.94 21.62 -43.54
N LYS A 1082 8.56 20.37 -43.80
CA LYS A 1082 7.26 20.04 -44.41
C LYS A 1082 6.09 20.42 -43.49
N VAL A 1083 6.23 20.17 -42.18
CA VAL A 1083 5.24 20.57 -41.16
C VAL A 1083 5.08 22.10 -41.13
N ASP A 1084 6.18 22.85 -41.04
CA ASP A 1084 6.16 24.32 -41.05
C ASP A 1084 5.51 24.87 -42.33
N ALA A 1085 5.89 24.35 -43.51
CA ALA A 1085 5.35 24.78 -44.78
C ALA A 1085 3.83 24.58 -44.87
N ARG A 1086 3.32 23.47 -44.34
CA ARG A 1086 1.88 23.18 -44.31
C ARG A 1086 1.15 24.12 -43.35
N TYR A 1087 1.61 24.30 -42.12
CA TYR A 1087 1.01 25.27 -41.21
C TYR A 1087 1.00 26.68 -41.81
N ARG A 1088 2.08 27.13 -42.44
CA ARG A 1088 2.12 28.44 -43.11
C ARG A 1088 1.10 28.55 -44.23
N ALA A 1089 0.96 27.53 -45.06
CA ALA A 1089 -0.01 27.52 -46.15
C ALA A 1089 -1.45 27.61 -45.63
N ILE A 1090 -1.77 26.90 -44.55
CA ILE A 1090 -3.12 26.84 -43.98
C ILE A 1090 -3.44 28.11 -43.19
N LEU A 1091 -2.53 28.53 -42.30
CA LEU A 1091 -2.80 29.60 -41.33
C LEU A 1091 -2.70 31.00 -41.92
N LYS A 1092 -2.10 31.15 -43.11
CA LYS A 1092 -2.01 32.45 -43.80
C LYS A 1092 -3.36 33.12 -44.03
N GLU A 1093 -4.42 32.32 -44.25
CA GLU A 1093 -5.77 32.81 -44.51
C GLU A 1093 -6.64 32.87 -43.24
N VAL A 1094 -6.09 32.55 -42.06
CA VAL A 1094 -6.82 32.55 -40.80
C VAL A 1094 -6.82 33.94 -40.17
N ARG A 1095 -8.00 34.56 -40.15
CA ARG A 1095 -8.20 35.88 -39.52
C ARG A 1095 -7.80 35.87 -38.04
N GLY A 1096 -7.13 36.92 -37.59
CA GLY A 1096 -6.69 37.10 -36.20
C GLY A 1096 -5.48 36.27 -35.79
N ILE A 1097 -4.81 35.57 -36.72
CA ILE A 1097 -3.57 34.86 -36.47
C ILE A 1097 -2.44 35.48 -37.28
N ARG A 1098 -1.36 35.90 -36.60
CA ARG A 1098 -0.10 36.30 -37.22
C ARG A 1098 0.97 35.25 -36.98
N MET A 1099 1.72 34.90 -38.02
CA MET A 1099 2.86 33.98 -37.91
C MET A 1099 4.18 34.76 -37.77
N HIS A 1100 5.16 34.18 -37.10
CA HIS A 1100 6.51 34.76 -37.05
C HIS A 1100 7.19 34.72 -38.43
N ALA A 1101 7.78 35.84 -38.82
CA ALA A 1101 8.51 35.98 -40.07
C ALA A 1101 9.89 35.34 -39.94
N ILE A 1102 10.29 34.56 -40.95
CA ILE A 1102 11.62 33.98 -41.04
C ILE A 1102 12.39 34.80 -42.09
N PRO A 1103 13.59 35.31 -41.79
CA PRO A 1103 14.45 35.97 -42.77
C PRO A 1103 14.84 35.04 -43.94
N ASP A 1104 14.91 35.56 -45.16
CA ASP A 1104 15.23 34.76 -46.36
C ASP A 1104 16.73 34.39 -46.46
N ASP A 1105 17.59 35.06 -45.69
CA ASP A 1105 19.05 34.96 -45.69
C ASP A 1105 19.60 33.92 -44.68
N ILE A 1106 18.73 33.20 -43.97
CA ILE A 1106 19.12 32.17 -43.01
C ILE A 1106 18.75 30.77 -43.47
N ARG A 1107 19.62 29.79 -43.17
CA ARG A 1107 19.19 28.39 -43.14
C ARG A 1107 18.46 28.18 -41.82
N TYR A 1108 17.15 27.92 -41.86
CA TYR A 1108 16.28 27.73 -40.68
C TYR A 1108 16.14 26.25 -40.25
N ASN A 1109 15.94 25.96 -38.95
CA ASN A 1109 15.90 24.59 -38.40
C ASN A 1109 14.50 24.14 -38.00
N TYR A 1110 13.49 25.01 -38.13
CA TYR A 1110 12.11 24.65 -37.89
C TYR A 1110 11.90 24.09 -36.46
N ALA A 1111 12.60 24.68 -35.48
CA ALA A 1111 12.55 24.24 -34.09
C ALA A 1111 11.21 24.55 -33.42
N TYR A 1112 10.57 25.66 -33.80
CA TYR A 1112 9.34 26.15 -33.19
C TYR A 1112 8.39 26.71 -34.24
N PHE A 1113 7.08 26.65 -33.96
CA PHE A 1113 6.05 27.29 -34.77
C PHE A 1113 5.18 28.23 -33.92
N PRO A 1114 5.66 29.45 -33.61
CA PRO A 1114 4.90 30.44 -32.85
C PRO A 1114 3.83 31.11 -33.72
N ILE A 1115 2.61 31.19 -33.18
CA ILE A 1115 1.54 32.05 -33.69
C ILE A 1115 1.21 33.14 -32.66
N PHE A 1116 0.75 34.29 -33.14
CA PHE A 1116 0.31 35.42 -32.32
C PHE A 1116 -1.18 35.63 -32.54
N ILE A 1117 -1.93 35.64 -31.45
CA ILE A 1117 -3.37 35.86 -31.46
C ILE A 1117 -3.63 37.36 -31.39
N GLU A 1118 -4.15 37.91 -32.48
CA GLU A 1118 -4.42 39.34 -32.63
C GLU A 1118 -5.81 39.72 -32.09
N ASP A 1119 -6.03 41.03 -31.89
CA ASP A 1119 -7.24 41.54 -31.22
C ASP A 1119 -8.53 41.25 -32.00
N ASP A 1120 -8.44 40.94 -33.30
CA ASP A 1120 -9.57 40.56 -34.14
C ASP A 1120 -9.81 39.04 -34.21
N PHE A 1121 -9.07 38.24 -33.44
CA PHE A 1121 -9.44 36.85 -33.13
C PHE A 1121 -10.54 36.85 -32.05
N PRO A 1122 -11.58 36.00 -32.16
CA PRO A 1122 -12.80 36.11 -31.33
C PRO A 1122 -12.59 35.81 -29.84
N ILE A 1123 -11.45 35.21 -29.47
CA ILE A 1123 -11.12 34.81 -28.10
C ILE A 1123 -9.67 35.17 -27.77
N SER A 1124 -9.34 35.31 -26.49
CA SER A 1124 -7.97 35.60 -26.07
C SER A 1124 -7.02 34.41 -26.30
N ARG A 1125 -5.72 34.67 -26.35
CA ARG A 1125 -4.67 33.64 -26.38
C ARG A 1125 -4.85 32.60 -25.26
N ASP A 1126 -5.15 33.03 -24.04
CA ASP A 1126 -5.31 32.14 -22.88
C ASP A 1126 -6.59 31.30 -22.95
N GLU A 1127 -7.67 31.83 -23.53
CA GLU A 1127 -8.88 31.06 -23.84
C GLU A 1127 -8.59 30.03 -24.94
N LEU A 1128 -7.92 30.43 -26.01
CA LEU A 1128 -7.52 29.52 -27.08
C LEU A 1128 -6.59 28.40 -26.57
N TYR A 1129 -5.62 28.73 -25.72
CA TYR A 1129 -4.74 27.76 -25.06
C TYR A 1129 -5.55 26.70 -24.27
N ARG A 1130 -6.60 27.12 -23.54
CA ARG A 1130 -7.50 26.20 -22.83
C ARG A 1130 -8.29 25.32 -23.81
N ARG A 1131 -8.89 25.91 -24.84
CA ARG A 1131 -9.67 25.17 -25.86
C ARG A 1131 -8.83 24.16 -26.63
N MET A 1132 -7.60 24.52 -27.00
CA MET A 1132 -6.68 23.59 -27.65
C MET A 1132 -6.35 22.40 -26.73
N ARG A 1133 -6.14 22.65 -25.42
CA ARG A 1133 -5.91 21.59 -24.43
C ARG A 1133 -7.12 20.67 -24.28
N GLU A 1134 -8.34 21.21 -24.30
CA GLU A 1134 -9.59 20.44 -24.29
C GLU A 1134 -9.73 19.54 -25.52
N CYS A 1135 -9.22 19.99 -26.67
CA CYS A 1135 -9.16 19.20 -27.89
C CYS A 1135 -7.98 18.20 -27.93
N GLY A 1136 -7.23 18.05 -26.83
CA GLY A 1136 -6.07 17.17 -26.75
C GLY A 1136 -4.79 17.73 -27.39
N VAL A 1137 -4.76 19.03 -27.73
CA VAL A 1137 -3.61 19.73 -28.30
C VAL A 1137 -2.92 20.57 -27.23
N TYR A 1138 -1.74 20.14 -26.80
CA TYR A 1138 -0.95 20.79 -25.75
C TYR A 1138 0.04 21.79 -26.35
N ALA A 1139 -0.49 22.92 -26.84
CA ALA A 1139 0.30 24.07 -27.27
C ALA A 1139 1.05 24.72 -26.08
N ARG A 1140 2.00 25.64 -26.34
CA ARG A 1140 2.80 26.27 -25.27
C ARG A 1140 2.76 27.79 -25.31
N ARG A 1141 2.46 28.41 -24.17
CA ARG A 1141 2.61 29.86 -23.94
C ARG A 1141 4.08 30.16 -23.64
N TYR A 1142 4.89 30.25 -24.70
CA TYR A 1142 6.33 30.39 -24.55
C TYR A 1142 6.68 31.76 -23.92
N PHE A 1143 7.64 31.74 -22.97
CA PHE A 1143 8.09 32.92 -22.21
C PHE A 1143 6.98 33.71 -21.50
N TYR A 1144 5.97 33.00 -21.00
CA TYR A 1144 4.89 33.55 -20.17
C TYR A 1144 4.76 32.77 -18.85
N PRO A 1145 4.73 33.44 -17.68
CA PRO A 1145 5.00 34.87 -17.48
C PRO A 1145 6.44 35.24 -17.88
N LEU A 1146 6.70 36.53 -18.07
CA LEU A 1146 8.04 37.02 -18.40
C LEU A 1146 9.01 36.82 -17.24
N ILE A 1147 10.31 36.69 -17.52
CA ILE A 1147 11.32 36.54 -16.46
C ILE A 1147 11.32 37.73 -15.49
N SER A 1148 11.11 38.94 -16.01
CA SER A 1148 11.01 40.17 -15.23
C SER A 1148 9.85 40.18 -14.23
N GLU A 1149 8.86 39.31 -14.38
CA GLU A 1149 7.69 39.24 -13.48
C GLU A 1149 7.92 38.28 -12.29
N PHE A 1150 8.97 37.45 -12.33
CA PHE A 1150 9.25 36.54 -11.23
C PHE A 1150 9.66 37.27 -9.95
N PRO A 1151 9.32 36.74 -8.75
CA PRO A 1151 9.62 37.40 -7.47
C PRO A 1151 11.08 37.81 -7.28
N VAL A 1152 12.03 37.01 -7.79
CA VAL A 1152 13.48 37.26 -7.70
C VAL A 1152 13.94 38.43 -8.59
N TYR A 1153 13.21 38.72 -9.67
CA TYR A 1153 13.60 39.72 -10.68
C TYR A 1153 12.70 40.96 -10.73
N ARG A 1154 11.46 40.87 -10.26
CA ARG A 1154 10.47 41.97 -10.32
C ARG A 1154 10.89 43.24 -9.59
N GLY A 1155 11.82 43.14 -8.64
CA GLY A 1155 12.37 44.28 -7.90
C GLY A 1155 13.46 45.07 -8.65
N LEU A 1156 13.93 44.57 -9.80
CA LEU A 1156 14.93 45.27 -10.61
C LEU A 1156 14.31 46.47 -11.32
N SER A 1157 15.04 47.58 -11.41
CA SER A 1157 14.58 48.79 -12.13
C SER A 1157 14.34 48.52 -13.62
N SER A 1158 15.08 47.58 -14.20
CA SER A 1158 14.91 47.11 -15.58
C SER A 1158 13.67 46.25 -15.80
N SER A 1159 13.09 45.67 -14.73
CA SER A 1159 11.90 44.79 -14.82
C SER A 1159 10.57 45.55 -14.90
N VAL A 1160 10.58 46.88 -14.79
CA VAL A 1160 9.36 47.69 -14.83
C VAL A 1160 8.67 47.50 -16.20
N PRO A 1161 7.37 47.13 -16.26
CA PRO A 1161 6.68 46.86 -17.53
C PRO A 1161 6.75 48.00 -18.55
N GLY A 1162 6.81 49.25 -18.10
CA GLY A 1162 7.00 50.42 -18.97
C GLY A 1162 8.31 50.44 -19.76
N ASN A 1163 9.33 49.70 -19.32
CA ASN A 1163 10.60 49.52 -20.04
C ASN A 1163 10.57 48.35 -21.03
N LEU A 1164 9.57 47.47 -20.92
CA LEU A 1164 9.47 46.19 -21.64
C LEU A 1164 8.15 46.07 -22.45
N PRO A 1165 7.64 47.14 -23.08
CA PRO A 1165 6.30 47.12 -23.68
C PRO A 1165 6.12 46.05 -24.75
N VAL A 1166 7.14 45.78 -25.58
CA VAL A 1166 7.04 44.81 -26.66
C VAL A 1166 7.06 43.38 -26.11
N ALA A 1167 8.00 43.07 -25.22
CA ALA A 1167 8.07 41.75 -24.59
C ALA A 1167 6.79 41.42 -23.82
N THR A 1168 6.22 42.38 -23.09
CA THR A 1168 4.96 42.20 -22.36
C THR A 1168 3.81 41.89 -23.31
N ASP A 1169 3.62 42.69 -24.35
CA ASP A 1169 2.55 42.47 -25.34
C ASP A 1169 2.69 41.12 -26.06
N ILE A 1170 3.90 40.81 -26.56
CA ILE A 1170 4.16 39.57 -27.27
C ILE A 1170 3.95 38.33 -26.39
N SER A 1171 4.39 38.37 -25.12
CA SER A 1171 4.21 37.25 -24.18
C SER A 1171 2.73 36.92 -23.91
N GLN A 1172 1.84 37.91 -24.05
CA GLN A 1172 0.39 37.75 -23.87
C GLN A 1172 -0.29 37.21 -25.13
N ARG A 1173 0.30 37.42 -26.32
CA ARG A 1173 -0.27 37.02 -27.62
C ARG A 1173 0.25 35.69 -28.16
N VAL A 1174 1.43 35.25 -27.73
CA VAL A 1174 2.11 34.09 -28.34
C VAL A 1174 1.52 32.73 -27.93
N LEU A 1175 1.42 31.81 -28.88
CA LEU A 1175 1.15 30.40 -28.64
C LEU A 1175 1.96 29.55 -29.62
N CYS A 1176 2.80 28.64 -29.13
CA CYS A 1176 3.57 27.73 -29.97
C CYS A 1176 2.76 26.46 -30.27
N LEU A 1177 2.58 26.15 -31.55
CA LEU A 1177 1.89 24.97 -32.04
C LEU A 1177 2.79 23.71 -31.98
N PRO A 1178 2.20 22.50 -31.97
CA PRO A 1178 2.93 21.24 -32.11
C PRO A 1178 3.90 21.24 -33.29
N MET A 1179 5.18 20.98 -33.02
CA MET A 1179 6.27 21.03 -33.98
C MET A 1179 7.32 19.93 -33.73
N TYR A 1180 7.21 18.81 -34.45
CA TYR A 1180 8.10 17.65 -34.36
C TYR A 1180 8.07 16.81 -35.66
N PRO A 1181 9.10 16.00 -35.96
CA PRO A 1181 9.27 15.42 -37.30
C PRO A 1181 8.24 14.34 -37.67
N ASP A 1182 7.65 13.66 -36.69
CA ASP A 1182 6.61 12.64 -36.89
C ASP A 1182 5.18 13.21 -36.87
N LEU A 1183 5.01 14.54 -36.92
CA LEU A 1183 3.70 15.18 -36.96
C LEU A 1183 3.09 15.08 -38.36
N ASP A 1184 2.26 14.06 -38.56
CA ASP A 1184 1.58 13.81 -39.83
C ASP A 1184 0.50 14.85 -40.17
N GLU A 1185 0.01 14.80 -41.41
CA GLU A 1185 -0.98 15.75 -41.92
C GLU A 1185 -2.32 15.65 -41.20
N GLU A 1186 -2.77 14.44 -40.85
CA GLU A 1186 -4.03 14.22 -40.12
C GLU A 1186 -3.98 14.87 -38.74
N THR A 1187 -2.85 14.76 -38.04
CA THR A 1187 -2.63 15.38 -36.73
C THR A 1187 -2.54 16.90 -36.85
N GLN A 1188 -1.92 17.44 -37.91
CA GLN A 1188 -1.94 18.87 -38.19
C GLN A 1188 -3.36 19.38 -38.44
N ASP A 1189 -4.19 18.60 -39.15
CA ASP A 1189 -5.59 18.96 -39.40
C ASP A 1189 -6.40 19.03 -38.10
N VAL A 1190 -6.11 18.17 -37.10
CA VAL A 1190 -6.70 18.29 -35.76
C VAL A 1190 -6.30 19.61 -35.10
N VAL A 1191 -5.01 19.98 -35.13
CA VAL A 1191 -4.52 21.24 -34.55
C VAL A 1191 -5.20 22.44 -35.23
N VAL A 1192 -5.28 22.43 -36.55
CA VAL A 1192 -5.90 23.47 -37.38
C VAL A 1192 -7.41 23.55 -37.14
N GLU A 1193 -8.11 22.43 -37.04
CA GLU A 1193 -9.54 22.41 -36.76
C GLU A 1193 -9.86 22.98 -35.37
N CYS A 1194 -8.99 22.79 -34.37
CA CYS A 1194 -9.13 23.44 -33.07
C CYS A 1194 -9.10 24.97 -33.21
N LEU A 1195 -8.18 25.50 -34.01
CA LEU A 1195 -8.07 26.93 -34.29
C LEU A 1195 -9.30 27.45 -35.05
N HIS A 1196 -9.80 26.70 -36.04
CA HIS A 1196 -10.99 27.08 -36.80
C HIS A 1196 -12.27 27.03 -35.96
N ARG A 1197 -12.45 26.04 -35.08
CA ARG A 1197 -13.60 25.97 -34.16
C ARG A 1197 -13.63 27.16 -33.21
N ALA A 1198 -12.47 27.50 -32.65
CA ALA A 1198 -12.30 28.71 -31.85
C ALA A 1198 -12.67 29.97 -32.65
N LEU A 1199 -12.28 30.05 -33.93
CA LEU A 1199 -12.64 31.14 -34.82
C LEU A 1199 -14.16 31.21 -35.12
N ARG A 1200 -14.84 30.07 -35.23
CA ARG A 1200 -16.29 29.97 -35.49
C ARG A 1200 -17.16 30.20 -34.26
N GLY A 1201 -16.59 30.20 -33.05
CA GLY A 1201 -17.35 30.29 -31.80
C GLY A 1201 -18.19 29.04 -31.51
N GLU A 1202 -17.79 27.88 -32.04
CA GLU A 1202 -18.49 26.61 -31.84
C GLU A 1202 -18.07 26.00 -30.49
N ASP A 1203 -19.00 25.99 -29.52
CA ASP A 1203 -18.85 25.27 -28.26
C ASP A 1203 -19.56 23.91 -28.34
N LYS A 1204 -18.86 22.89 -28.86
CA LYS A 1204 -18.96 21.44 -28.55
C LYS A 1204 -18.23 20.55 -29.56
#